data_AF-A0A1W1BL94-F1
#
_entry.id   AF-A0A1W1BL94-F1
#
_cell.length_a   1.000
_cell.length_b   1.000
_cell.length_c   1.000
_cell.angle_alpha   90.00
_cell.angle_beta   90.00
_cell.angle_gamma   90.00
#
_symmetry.space_group_name_H-M   'P 1'
#
loop_
_entity.id
_entity.type
_entity.pdbx_description
1 polymer ?
#
loop_
_entity_poly.entity_id
_entity_poly.type
_entity_poly.pdbx_seq_one_letter_code
_entity_poly.pdbx_strand_id
1 'polypeptide(L)'
;MANPPYSVKGFLETLSKDDIERYELTKTIEEKSYTANNAIECFFIEKAKQILKADGVVGIVLPSSILSKGDGENSYVATREILIKYFEIIAIAEFGSGTFGKTGTNTVTLFLRRRDDSLNIVGKYRDFVDNLFVNNKNTEKLFKNKNIIEEYCSHIDIDKEIYMSMFKDELNQELFKHETFAEYRAEFEKSTETKNRKKRTNYTKLTNEEKENIESVELLKYIKKIEADKLYYFCLADESTKEVLIVKAPSNGKENKKFLGYEWSGRKGNEGIQYSGGTLNTINTPLYNPNDSSDKSKINSLIAKNFTNENIVVPKELEEFVSMARLIDMIDFSRRDFNKAFGLNAKKKIEINSKYHIVKISEICEIGRGRVINKQDIERNKGIYPIYSSQTSNNGVFGKIDTYDFDGDYVTWTTDGIYAGTCSFRNGKFNCTNVCGTLKSKSNKLEIKYLPYALNQVTDNYVVKTANPKLMNNVMASIKIPLPPLNIQKQIVKECELIDDEVEKANTIIQISKEEIIKHLTSSSKNKLVKLGDICNMKAGKFVSASNINDEYLEDLYPCYGGNGLRGYVKTSTHNGTYPIIGRQGALCGNVMLAKNEFHATEHAVVVTPKIELDIIWLYQTLVIMNLNQYKTGVAQPGLSVKNLNVIDIKLPPLKTQKEIVTKIEKLENTIAKSQKIIDEASEKKQAILRKYL
;
A
#
# COMPACT_ATOMS: atom_id res chain seq x y z
N MET A 1 19.05 -17.33 -20.46
CA MET A 1 17.86 -16.50 -20.69
C MET A 1 17.06 -17.09 -21.85
N ALA A 2 15.74 -17.15 -21.75
CA ALA A 2 14.86 -17.62 -22.82
C ALA A 2 13.68 -16.67 -23.00
N ASN A 3 13.31 -16.40 -24.25
CA ASN A 3 12.12 -15.64 -24.62
C ASN A 3 11.30 -16.47 -25.63
N PRO A 4 10.61 -17.52 -25.16
CA PRO A 4 9.83 -18.39 -26.04
C PRO A 4 8.65 -17.67 -26.70
N PRO A 5 8.11 -18.19 -27.81
CA PRO A 5 6.82 -17.75 -28.33
C PRO A 5 5.69 -18.14 -27.37
N TYR A 6 4.56 -17.42 -27.42
CA TYR A 6 3.37 -17.69 -26.60
C TYR A 6 2.15 -17.92 -27.50
N SER A 7 1.14 -18.64 -26.99
CA SER A 7 -0.15 -18.78 -27.67
C SER A 7 -0.08 -19.40 -29.08
N VAL A 8 0.90 -20.29 -29.34
CA VAL A 8 1.07 -20.96 -30.64
C VAL A 8 0.07 -22.09 -30.76
N LYS A 9 -0.99 -21.88 -31.55
CA LYS A 9 -2.06 -22.86 -31.75
C LYS A 9 -1.56 -24.09 -32.53
N GLY A 10 -1.94 -25.28 -32.08
CA GLY A 10 -1.68 -26.54 -32.79
C GLY A 10 -0.23 -27.03 -32.70
N PHE A 11 0.61 -26.44 -31.85
CA PHE A 11 2.03 -26.79 -31.78
C PHE A 11 2.27 -28.26 -31.43
N LEU A 12 1.35 -28.90 -30.71
CA LEU A 12 1.45 -30.33 -30.36
C LEU A 12 1.39 -31.24 -31.60
N GLU A 13 0.74 -30.81 -32.70
CA GLU A 13 0.70 -31.58 -33.95
C GLU A 13 2.05 -31.63 -34.66
N THR A 14 2.96 -30.72 -34.31
CA THR A 14 4.30 -30.68 -34.86
C THR A 14 5.27 -31.64 -34.17
N LEU A 15 4.83 -32.28 -33.08
CA LEU A 15 5.63 -33.20 -32.27
C LEU A 15 5.31 -34.66 -32.61
N SER A 16 6.29 -35.53 -32.48
CA SER A 16 6.08 -36.98 -32.55
C SER A 16 5.31 -37.48 -31.31
N LYS A 17 4.65 -38.64 -31.41
CA LYS A 17 3.97 -39.25 -30.24
C LYS A 17 4.93 -39.46 -29.07
N ASP A 18 6.13 -39.97 -29.36
CA ASP A 18 7.18 -40.18 -28.37
C ASP A 18 7.61 -38.87 -27.69
N ASP A 19 7.63 -37.75 -28.41
CA ASP A 19 7.94 -36.45 -27.83
C ASP A 19 6.80 -35.92 -26.96
N ILE A 20 5.54 -36.13 -27.34
CA ILE A 20 4.36 -35.74 -26.57
C ILE A 20 4.34 -36.49 -25.23
N GLU A 21 4.54 -37.80 -25.25
CA GLU A 21 4.50 -38.65 -24.05
C GLU A 21 5.58 -38.29 -22.99
N ARG A 22 6.65 -37.59 -23.40
CA ARG A 22 7.69 -37.10 -22.48
C ARG A 22 7.26 -35.91 -21.64
N TYR A 23 6.17 -35.23 -21.98
CA TYR A 23 5.66 -34.08 -21.22
C TYR A 23 4.50 -34.48 -20.30
N GLU A 24 4.70 -34.34 -18.99
CA GLU A 24 3.69 -34.51 -17.94
C GLU A 24 2.45 -33.63 -18.19
N LEU A 25 2.64 -32.43 -18.75
CA LEU A 25 1.54 -31.51 -19.06
C LEU A 25 0.53 -32.07 -20.06
N THR A 26 0.91 -33.02 -20.91
CA THR A 26 -0.01 -33.62 -21.90
C THR A 26 -1.14 -34.40 -21.25
N LYS A 27 -0.95 -34.90 -20.02
CA LYS A 27 -2.00 -35.56 -19.22
C LYS A 27 -3.18 -34.64 -18.90
N THR A 28 -2.99 -33.33 -19.01
CA THR A 28 -4.05 -32.32 -18.81
C THR A 28 -4.81 -31.97 -20.09
N ILE A 29 -4.48 -32.60 -21.22
CA ILE A 29 -5.00 -32.25 -22.54
C ILE A 29 -5.50 -33.52 -23.23
N GLU A 30 -6.79 -33.57 -23.53
CA GLU A 30 -7.34 -34.65 -24.35
C GLU A 30 -6.78 -34.58 -25.79
N GLU A 31 -6.42 -35.72 -26.40
CA GLU A 31 -5.80 -35.78 -27.74
C GLU A 31 -6.58 -35.00 -28.81
N LYS A 32 -7.93 -35.08 -28.78
CA LYS A 32 -8.81 -34.34 -29.70
C LYS A 32 -8.65 -32.80 -29.63
N SER A 33 -8.04 -32.29 -28.56
CA SER A 33 -7.80 -30.87 -28.31
C SER A 33 -6.41 -30.39 -28.74
N TYR A 34 -5.53 -31.26 -29.26
CA TYR A 34 -4.15 -30.89 -29.65
C TYR A 34 -4.12 -29.79 -30.72
N THR A 35 -4.98 -29.86 -31.72
CA THR A 35 -5.17 -28.85 -32.79
C THR A 35 -5.56 -27.46 -32.26
N ALA A 36 -6.31 -27.42 -31.16
CA ALA A 36 -6.85 -26.20 -30.58
C ALA A 36 -5.97 -25.65 -29.45
N ASN A 37 -5.08 -26.47 -28.90
CA ASN A 37 -4.21 -26.08 -27.79
C ASN A 37 -3.24 -24.99 -28.24
N ASN A 38 -3.12 -23.94 -27.43
CA ASN A 38 -2.23 -22.81 -27.68
C ASN A 38 -1.28 -22.53 -26.50
N ALA A 39 -1.24 -23.38 -25.47
CA ALA A 39 -0.52 -23.12 -24.23
C ALA A 39 0.97 -23.49 -24.31
N ILE A 40 1.64 -23.24 -25.44
CA ILE A 40 3.04 -23.62 -25.67
C ILE A 40 3.98 -23.08 -24.57
N GLU A 41 3.68 -21.90 -24.01
CA GLU A 41 4.42 -21.29 -22.90
C GLU A 41 4.54 -22.20 -21.66
N CYS A 42 3.55 -23.05 -21.40
CA CYS A 42 3.55 -24.02 -20.30
C CYS A 42 4.61 -25.10 -20.52
N PHE A 43 4.73 -25.58 -21.77
CA PHE A 43 5.66 -26.63 -22.15
C PHE A 43 7.11 -26.17 -22.11
N PHE A 44 7.38 -24.86 -22.29
CA PHE A 44 8.73 -24.32 -22.10
C PHE A 44 9.19 -24.36 -20.64
N ILE A 45 8.29 -24.22 -19.66
CA ILE A 45 8.62 -24.41 -18.24
C ILE A 45 8.96 -25.87 -17.95
N GLU A 46 8.15 -26.80 -18.47
CA GLU A 46 8.46 -28.22 -18.33
C GLU A 46 9.76 -28.59 -19.05
N LYS A 47 10.01 -28.02 -20.24
CA LYS A 47 11.26 -28.25 -20.95
C LYS A 47 12.45 -27.74 -20.15
N ALA A 48 12.33 -26.58 -19.49
CA ALA A 48 13.36 -26.09 -18.58
C ALA A 48 13.63 -27.08 -17.44
N LYS A 49 12.59 -27.71 -16.86
CA LYS A 49 12.75 -28.78 -15.84
C LYS A 49 13.54 -29.96 -16.39
N GLN A 50 13.25 -30.38 -17.63
CA GLN A 50 13.87 -31.55 -18.26
C GLN A 50 15.36 -31.33 -18.62
N ILE A 51 15.76 -30.11 -19.01
CA ILE A 51 17.12 -29.84 -19.52
C ILE A 51 18.08 -29.31 -18.45
N LEU A 52 17.58 -28.68 -17.39
CA LEU A 52 18.42 -28.12 -16.34
C LEU A 52 18.82 -29.21 -15.35
N LYS A 53 20.12 -29.28 -15.06
CA LYS A 53 20.66 -30.03 -13.90
C LYS A 53 20.33 -29.32 -12.59
N ALA A 54 20.53 -30.00 -11.46
CA ALA A 54 20.46 -29.40 -10.12
C ALA A 54 21.28 -28.10 -10.06
N ASP A 55 20.72 -27.08 -9.39
CA ASP A 55 21.22 -25.71 -9.27
C ASP A 55 21.34 -24.92 -10.59
N GLY A 56 20.96 -25.51 -11.71
CA GLY A 56 20.87 -24.82 -13.00
C GLY A 56 19.89 -23.65 -12.92
N VAL A 57 20.29 -22.49 -13.42
CA VAL A 57 19.47 -21.26 -13.38
C VAL A 57 18.89 -20.92 -14.75
N VAL A 58 17.69 -20.36 -14.77
CA VAL A 58 17.03 -19.86 -15.98
C VAL A 58 16.26 -18.59 -15.68
N GLY A 59 16.42 -17.58 -16.54
CA GLY A 59 15.47 -16.49 -16.68
C GLY A 59 14.62 -16.72 -17.91
N ILE A 60 13.30 -16.78 -17.77
CA ILE A 60 12.36 -17.06 -18.85
C ILE A 60 11.24 -16.01 -18.91
N VAL A 61 11.04 -15.42 -20.07
CA VAL A 61 9.98 -14.43 -20.31
C VAL A 61 8.72 -15.15 -20.78
N LEU A 62 7.60 -14.92 -20.12
CA LEU A 62 6.32 -15.62 -20.32
C LEU A 62 5.15 -14.65 -20.24
N PRO A 63 3.95 -15.01 -20.74
CA PRO A 63 2.76 -14.23 -20.46
C PRO A 63 2.42 -14.32 -18.97
N SER A 64 1.98 -13.21 -18.39
CA SER A 64 1.56 -13.11 -16.97
C SER A 64 0.47 -14.11 -16.59
N SER A 65 -0.32 -14.59 -17.57
CA SER A 65 -1.32 -15.64 -17.40
C SER A 65 -0.75 -16.93 -16.80
N ILE A 66 0.55 -17.21 -16.93
CA ILE A 66 1.19 -18.38 -16.32
C ILE A 66 1.01 -18.41 -14.79
N LEU A 67 0.92 -17.22 -14.18
CA LEU A 67 0.79 -17.06 -12.74
C LEU A 67 -0.62 -17.36 -12.21
N SER A 68 -1.67 -17.28 -13.03
CA SER A 68 -3.04 -17.25 -12.50
C SER A 68 -4.14 -17.86 -13.37
N LYS A 69 -3.89 -18.08 -14.67
CA LYS A 69 -4.92 -18.59 -15.60
C LYS A 69 -5.26 -20.06 -15.29
N GLY A 70 -6.52 -20.40 -15.52
CA GLY A 70 -7.04 -21.77 -15.46
C GLY A 70 -7.46 -22.20 -14.07
N ASP A 71 -8.43 -23.10 -14.04
CA ASP A 71 -8.96 -23.77 -12.85
C ASP A 71 -9.06 -25.28 -13.13
N GLY A 72 -9.15 -26.09 -12.08
CA GLY A 72 -9.24 -27.55 -12.21
C GLY A 72 -8.00 -28.19 -12.86
N GLU A 73 -8.20 -29.29 -13.58
CA GLU A 73 -7.15 -29.98 -14.34
C GLU A 73 -6.87 -29.23 -15.64
N ASN A 74 -5.82 -28.41 -15.63
CA ASN A 74 -5.46 -27.56 -16.76
C ASN A 74 -3.95 -27.38 -16.86
N SER A 75 -3.42 -27.21 -18.07
CA SER A 75 -1.98 -27.07 -18.31
C SER A 75 -1.35 -25.89 -17.56
N TYR A 76 -2.07 -24.78 -17.36
CA TYR A 76 -1.56 -23.64 -16.58
C TYR A 76 -1.48 -23.96 -15.08
N VAL A 77 -2.46 -24.69 -14.54
CA VAL A 77 -2.43 -25.17 -13.13
C VAL A 77 -1.26 -26.13 -12.95
N ALA A 78 -1.15 -27.15 -13.80
CA ALA A 78 -0.06 -28.12 -13.77
C ALA A 78 1.32 -27.48 -13.97
N THR A 79 1.42 -26.39 -14.74
CA THR A 79 2.66 -25.63 -14.86
C THR A 79 3.07 -24.98 -13.55
N ARG A 80 2.13 -24.43 -12.78
CA ARG A 80 2.41 -23.89 -11.44
C ARG A 80 2.83 -24.99 -10.47
N GLU A 81 2.25 -26.18 -10.59
CA GLU A 81 2.72 -27.34 -9.83
C GLU A 81 4.18 -27.70 -10.16
N ILE A 82 4.55 -27.69 -11.45
CA ILE A 82 5.94 -27.90 -11.88
C ILE A 82 6.87 -26.84 -11.29
N LEU A 83 6.46 -25.57 -11.32
CA LEU A 83 7.22 -24.47 -10.72
C LEU A 83 7.46 -24.70 -9.23
N ILE A 84 6.42 -25.02 -8.46
CA ILE A 84 6.53 -25.24 -7.01
C ILE A 84 7.37 -26.47 -6.68
N LYS A 85 7.18 -27.58 -7.41
CA LYS A 85 7.84 -28.87 -7.15
C LYS A 85 9.34 -28.84 -7.48
N TYR A 86 9.70 -28.24 -8.61
CA TYR A 86 11.04 -28.45 -9.21
C TYR A 86 11.90 -27.20 -9.27
N PHE A 87 11.37 -26.03 -8.95
CA PHE A 87 12.12 -24.78 -8.98
C PHE A 87 12.09 -24.05 -7.63
N GLU A 88 13.20 -23.41 -7.31
CA GLU A 88 13.25 -22.27 -6.40
C GLU A 88 12.97 -21.01 -7.24
N ILE A 89 11.91 -20.28 -6.88
CA ILE A 89 11.56 -19.02 -7.56
C ILE A 89 12.35 -17.90 -6.89
N ILE A 90 13.33 -17.36 -7.61
CA ILE A 90 14.25 -16.35 -7.08
C ILE A 90 13.65 -14.95 -7.23
N ALA A 91 13.08 -14.66 -8.39
CA ALA A 91 12.43 -13.38 -8.63
C ALA A 91 11.35 -13.50 -9.70
N ILE A 92 10.35 -12.62 -9.63
CA ILE A 92 9.33 -12.44 -10.64
C ILE A 92 9.28 -10.96 -11.01
N ALA A 93 9.57 -10.63 -12.26
CA ALA A 93 9.42 -9.27 -12.77
C ALA A 93 8.20 -9.17 -13.68
N GLU A 94 7.19 -8.40 -13.26
CA GLU A 94 5.94 -8.15 -13.99
C GLU A 94 6.04 -6.88 -14.82
N PHE A 95 5.64 -7.00 -16.09
CA PHE A 95 5.67 -5.92 -17.07
C PHE A 95 4.30 -5.76 -17.74
N GLY A 96 3.87 -4.51 -17.88
CA GLY A 96 2.63 -4.17 -18.57
C GLY A 96 2.67 -4.43 -20.08
N SER A 97 1.50 -4.37 -20.70
CA SER A 97 1.32 -4.50 -22.14
C SER A 97 2.21 -3.52 -22.91
N GLY A 98 2.74 -3.94 -24.07
CA GLY A 98 3.58 -3.07 -24.90
C GLY A 98 5.07 -3.06 -24.53
N THR A 99 5.49 -3.75 -23.46
CA THR A 99 6.90 -3.74 -23.00
C THR A 99 7.82 -4.44 -24.01
N PHE A 100 7.55 -5.70 -24.39
CA PHE A 100 8.41 -6.49 -25.29
C PHE A 100 7.97 -6.47 -26.77
N GLY A 101 7.05 -5.59 -27.16
CA GLY A 101 6.58 -5.47 -28.55
C GLY A 101 5.17 -4.87 -28.63
N LYS A 102 4.59 -4.81 -29.84
CA LYS A 102 3.24 -4.25 -30.11
C LYS A 102 2.09 -5.18 -29.65
N THR A 103 2.38 -6.24 -28.91
CA THR A 103 1.37 -7.15 -28.36
C THR A 103 0.73 -6.55 -27.11
N GLY A 104 -0.58 -6.76 -26.94
CA GLY A 104 -1.33 -6.29 -25.77
C GLY A 104 -1.13 -7.15 -24.51
N THR A 105 -0.19 -8.10 -24.54
CA THR A 105 -0.04 -9.12 -23.49
C THR A 105 0.88 -8.63 -22.39
N ASN A 106 0.39 -8.62 -21.14
CA ASN A 106 1.23 -8.43 -19.97
C ASN A 106 2.17 -9.62 -19.80
N THR A 107 3.43 -9.36 -19.50
CA THR A 107 4.49 -10.38 -19.45
C THR A 107 5.11 -10.44 -18.06
N VAL A 108 5.69 -11.59 -17.74
CA VAL A 108 6.50 -11.80 -16.55
C VAL A 108 7.84 -12.41 -16.95
N THR A 109 8.91 -12.02 -16.28
CA THR A 109 10.17 -12.74 -16.31
C THR A 109 10.32 -13.52 -15.03
N LEU A 110 10.37 -14.86 -15.13
CA LEU A 110 10.64 -15.74 -14.01
C LEU A 110 12.13 -16.01 -13.93
N PHE A 111 12.73 -15.74 -12.78
CA PHE A 111 14.10 -16.11 -12.45
C PHE A 111 14.05 -17.35 -11.55
N LEU A 112 14.49 -18.47 -12.08
CA LEU A 112 14.31 -19.78 -11.46
C LEU A 112 15.66 -20.47 -11.27
N ARG A 113 15.78 -21.24 -10.19
CA ARG A 113 16.84 -22.22 -9.97
C ARG A 113 16.24 -23.61 -9.88
N ARG A 114 16.81 -24.58 -10.60
CA ARG A 114 16.40 -25.98 -10.57
C ARG A 114 16.76 -26.60 -9.23
N ARG A 115 15.78 -27.19 -8.53
CA ARG A 115 16.02 -27.93 -7.28
C ARG A 115 16.81 -29.20 -7.54
N ASP A 116 17.51 -29.70 -6.53
CA ASP A 116 18.16 -31.01 -6.57
C ASP A 116 17.16 -32.14 -6.29
N ASP A 117 16.92 -32.98 -7.30
CA ASP A 117 16.02 -34.13 -7.19
C ASP A 117 16.54 -35.21 -6.23
N SER A 118 17.86 -35.24 -5.95
CA SER A 118 18.47 -36.21 -5.04
C SER A 118 17.93 -36.10 -3.60
N LEU A 119 17.44 -34.92 -3.22
CA LEU A 119 16.82 -34.66 -1.93
C LEU A 119 15.40 -35.22 -1.82
N ASN A 120 14.78 -35.60 -2.94
CA ASN A 120 13.42 -36.14 -3.06
C ASN A 120 12.36 -35.39 -2.21
N ILE A 121 12.43 -34.06 -2.20
CA ILE A 121 11.54 -33.20 -1.40
C ILE A 121 10.07 -33.43 -1.80
N VAL A 122 9.83 -33.57 -3.11
CA VAL A 122 8.52 -33.86 -3.71
C VAL A 122 7.92 -35.16 -3.14
N GLY A 123 8.68 -36.26 -3.19
CA GLY A 123 8.23 -37.56 -2.66
C GLY A 123 8.07 -37.52 -1.14
N LYS A 124 9.02 -36.92 -0.42
CA LYS A 124 8.99 -36.82 1.05
C LYS A 124 7.73 -36.13 1.57
N TYR A 125 7.36 -34.99 0.99
CA TYR A 125 6.14 -34.29 1.40
C TYR A 125 4.87 -34.99 0.90
N ARG A 126 4.94 -35.69 -0.22
CA ARG A 126 3.82 -36.51 -0.69
C ARG A 126 3.54 -37.65 0.28
N ASP A 127 4.56 -38.37 0.70
CA ASP A 127 4.46 -39.46 1.67
C ASP A 127 3.93 -38.98 3.02
N PHE A 128 4.37 -37.79 3.47
CA PHE A 128 3.85 -37.19 4.70
C PHE A 128 2.34 -36.91 4.62
N VAL A 129 1.90 -36.21 3.56
CA VAL A 129 0.50 -35.88 3.37
C VAL A 129 -0.35 -37.13 3.17
N ASP A 130 0.09 -38.08 2.35
CA ASP A 130 -0.65 -39.32 2.10
C ASP A 130 -0.76 -40.16 3.40
N ASN A 131 0.30 -40.23 4.22
CA ASN A 131 0.20 -40.89 5.53
C ASN A 131 -0.80 -40.20 6.46
N LEU A 132 -0.84 -38.87 6.48
CA LEU A 132 -1.77 -38.12 7.32
C LEU A 132 -3.23 -38.28 6.83
N PHE A 133 -3.47 -38.11 5.53
CA PHE A 133 -4.83 -38.04 4.97
C PHE A 133 -5.43 -39.38 4.57
N VAL A 134 -4.61 -40.37 4.21
CA VAL A 134 -5.06 -41.71 3.81
C VAL A 134 -4.91 -42.70 4.96
N ASN A 135 -3.75 -42.73 5.60
CA ASN A 135 -3.42 -43.73 6.63
C ASN A 135 -3.71 -43.25 8.06
N ASN A 136 -4.23 -42.03 8.22
CA ASN A 136 -4.52 -41.39 9.50
C ASN A 136 -3.32 -41.40 10.48
N LYS A 137 -2.11 -41.34 9.93
CA LYS A 137 -0.85 -41.48 10.66
C LYS A 137 -0.04 -40.20 10.53
N ASN A 138 0.02 -39.41 11.60
CA ASN A 138 0.84 -38.21 11.64
C ASN A 138 2.34 -38.58 11.75
N THR A 139 3.07 -38.41 10.64
CA THR A 139 4.52 -38.62 10.55
C THR A 139 5.33 -37.32 10.58
N GLU A 140 4.72 -36.19 10.98
CA GLU A 140 5.37 -34.86 11.07
C GLU A 140 6.64 -34.88 11.92
N LYS A 141 6.69 -35.73 12.95
CA LYS A 141 7.89 -35.92 13.80
C LYS A 141 9.15 -36.33 13.02
N LEU A 142 9.01 -36.83 11.79
CA LEU A 142 10.14 -37.15 10.90
C LEU A 142 10.81 -35.88 10.32
N PHE A 143 10.13 -34.73 10.38
CA PHE A 143 10.64 -33.42 9.99
C PHE A 143 11.19 -32.73 11.25
N LYS A 144 12.46 -32.99 11.56
CA LYS A 144 13.14 -32.39 12.71
C LYS A 144 12.98 -30.85 12.68
N ASN A 145 12.51 -30.26 13.78
CA ASN A 145 12.39 -28.82 14.00
C ASN A 145 11.42 -28.05 13.07
N LYS A 146 10.39 -28.70 12.50
CA LYS A 146 9.26 -28.02 11.83
C LYS A 146 7.93 -28.43 12.44
N ASN A 147 7.03 -27.47 12.64
CA ASN A 147 5.65 -27.72 13.08
C ASN A 147 4.70 -27.42 11.91
N ILE A 148 4.84 -28.18 10.83
CA ILE A 148 4.16 -27.99 9.53
C ILE A 148 2.65 -27.79 9.69
N ILE A 149 1.97 -28.63 10.47
CA ILE A 149 0.52 -28.55 10.66
C ILE A 149 0.15 -27.28 11.41
N GLU A 150 0.91 -26.91 12.45
CA GLU A 150 0.70 -25.69 13.21
C GLU A 150 0.89 -24.44 12.33
N GLU A 151 1.96 -24.43 11.55
CA GLU A 151 2.31 -23.36 10.62
C GLU A 151 1.26 -23.22 9.52
N TYR A 152 0.77 -24.34 8.98
CA TYR A 152 -0.32 -24.35 8.00
C TYR A 152 -1.63 -23.82 8.61
N CYS A 153 -2.03 -24.35 9.78
CA CYS A 153 -3.23 -23.90 10.49
C CYS A 153 -3.17 -22.39 10.79
N SER A 154 -2.01 -21.92 11.27
CA SER A 154 -1.75 -20.50 11.51
C SER A 154 -1.80 -19.67 10.22
N HIS A 155 -1.34 -20.22 9.10
CA HIS A 155 -1.34 -19.54 7.81
C HIS A 155 -2.76 -19.38 7.25
N ILE A 156 -3.62 -20.40 7.40
CA ILE A 156 -5.03 -20.32 6.99
C ILE A 156 -5.96 -19.80 8.10
N ASP A 157 -5.42 -19.43 9.26
CA ASP A 157 -6.12 -18.82 10.41
C ASP A 157 -7.22 -19.73 11.02
N ILE A 158 -6.94 -21.04 11.11
CA ILE A 158 -7.77 -22.03 11.80
C ILE A 158 -7.06 -22.57 13.04
N ASP A 159 -7.83 -22.87 14.10
CA ASP A 159 -7.30 -23.57 15.26
C ASP A 159 -6.88 -25.00 14.88
N LYS A 160 -5.70 -25.41 15.35
CA LYS A 160 -5.13 -26.71 15.02
C LYS A 160 -5.96 -27.87 15.53
N GLU A 161 -6.55 -27.78 16.72
CA GLU A 161 -7.38 -28.86 17.25
C GLU A 161 -8.66 -29.03 16.43
N ILE A 162 -9.25 -27.90 16.00
CA ILE A 162 -10.39 -27.90 15.08
C ILE A 162 -9.97 -28.51 13.74
N TYR A 163 -8.85 -28.09 13.15
CA TYR A 163 -8.35 -28.65 11.89
C TYR A 163 -8.12 -30.17 11.98
N MET A 164 -7.40 -30.59 13.02
CA MET A 164 -7.07 -32.00 13.26
C MET A 164 -8.29 -32.85 13.59
N SER A 165 -9.42 -32.26 13.96
CA SER A 165 -10.65 -33.02 14.22
C SER A 165 -11.20 -33.75 12.99
N MET A 166 -10.84 -33.34 11.76
CA MET A 166 -11.25 -34.05 10.54
C MET A 166 -10.70 -35.48 10.45
N PHE A 167 -9.66 -35.79 11.22
CA PHE A 167 -9.02 -37.09 11.30
C PHE A 167 -9.64 -38.02 12.34
N LYS A 168 -10.65 -37.55 13.09
CA LYS A 168 -11.43 -38.36 14.04
C LYS A 168 -12.57 -39.08 13.32
N ASP A 169 -13.23 -40.01 14.01
CA ASP A 169 -14.32 -40.81 13.46
C ASP A 169 -15.62 -40.01 13.26
N GLU A 170 -15.74 -38.84 13.89
CA GLU A 170 -16.94 -37.99 13.84
C GLU A 170 -16.65 -36.62 13.20
N LEU A 171 -17.63 -36.12 12.41
CA LEU A 171 -17.56 -34.80 11.78
C LEU A 171 -17.81 -33.69 12.81
N ASN A 172 -16.75 -32.97 13.16
CA ASN A 172 -16.83 -31.81 14.03
C ASN A 172 -17.48 -30.60 13.32
N GLN A 173 -18.66 -30.17 13.78
CA GLN A 173 -19.38 -29.04 13.20
C GLN A 173 -18.66 -27.69 13.38
N GLU A 174 -17.74 -27.58 14.34
CA GLU A 174 -16.94 -26.36 14.56
C GLU A 174 -16.08 -26.00 13.35
N LEU A 175 -15.68 -26.99 12.51
CA LEU A 175 -14.97 -26.73 11.25
C LEU A 175 -15.71 -25.71 10.38
N PHE A 176 -17.05 -25.78 10.33
CA PHE A 176 -17.86 -24.93 9.47
C PHE A 176 -18.11 -23.52 10.02
N LYS A 177 -17.57 -23.19 11.21
CA LYS A 177 -17.46 -21.79 11.64
C LYS A 177 -16.37 -21.05 10.86
N HIS A 178 -15.42 -21.79 10.29
CA HIS A 178 -14.42 -21.25 9.39
C HIS A 178 -14.98 -21.11 7.97
N GLU A 179 -14.84 -19.92 7.38
CA GLU A 179 -15.46 -19.54 6.09
C GLU A 179 -15.13 -20.54 4.97
N THR A 180 -13.85 -20.87 4.77
CA THR A 180 -13.41 -21.84 3.75
C THR A 180 -14.08 -23.22 3.89
N PHE A 181 -14.25 -23.72 5.12
CA PHE A 181 -14.87 -25.03 5.34
C PHE A 181 -16.39 -24.97 5.15
N ALA A 182 -17.03 -23.85 5.50
CA ALA A 182 -18.43 -23.60 5.18
C ALA A 182 -18.66 -23.61 3.65
N GLU A 183 -17.74 -23.02 2.88
CA GLU A 183 -17.78 -23.07 1.42
C GLU A 183 -17.64 -24.50 0.87
N TYR A 184 -16.75 -25.33 1.45
CA TYR A 184 -16.64 -26.75 1.09
C TYR A 184 -17.97 -27.49 1.25
N ARG A 185 -18.64 -27.30 2.38
CA ARG A 185 -19.94 -27.94 2.65
C ARG A 185 -20.99 -27.48 1.64
N ALA A 186 -21.10 -26.17 1.43
CA ALA A 186 -22.08 -25.60 0.51
C ALA A 186 -21.92 -26.13 -0.92
N GLU A 187 -20.69 -26.37 -1.37
CA GLU A 187 -20.46 -26.95 -2.68
C GLU A 187 -20.72 -28.44 -2.74
N PHE A 188 -20.23 -29.17 -1.74
CA PHE A 188 -20.44 -30.61 -1.66
C PHE A 188 -21.93 -30.94 -1.79
N GLU A 189 -22.80 -30.17 -1.13
CA GLU A 189 -24.26 -30.28 -1.21
C GLU A 189 -24.81 -29.98 -2.62
N LYS A 190 -24.18 -29.07 -3.37
CA LYS A 190 -24.56 -28.69 -4.74
C LYS A 190 -23.98 -29.63 -5.81
N SER A 191 -22.97 -30.43 -5.48
CA SER A 191 -22.24 -31.25 -6.42
C SER A 191 -23.15 -32.27 -7.13
N THR A 192 -22.83 -32.56 -8.40
CA THR A 192 -23.56 -33.55 -9.20
C THR A 192 -23.49 -34.95 -8.57
N GLU A 193 -22.35 -35.29 -7.97
CA GLU A 193 -22.16 -36.56 -7.27
C GLU A 193 -23.11 -36.71 -6.08
N THR A 194 -23.18 -35.70 -5.20
CA THR A 194 -24.12 -35.69 -4.07
C THR A 194 -25.58 -35.71 -4.53
N LYS A 195 -25.94 -34.92 -5.54
CA LYS A 195 -27.29 -34.93 -6.11
C LYS A 195 -27.67 -36.30 -6.68
N ASN A 196 -26.73 -36.97 -7.37
CA ASN A 196 -26.98 -38.28 -7.94
C ASN A 196 -27.06 -39.37 -6.86
N ARG A 197 -26.19 -39.33 -5.85
CA ARG A 197 -26.22 -40.25 -4.70
C ARG A 197 -27.59 -40.19 -4.00
N LYS A 198 -28.09 -38.98 -3.72
CA LYS A 198 -29.38 -38.75 -3.06
C LYS A 198 -30.60 -39.25 -3.85
N LYS A 199 -30.46 -39.43 -5.17
CA LYS A 199 -31.53 -39.94 -6.05
C LYS A 199 -31.55 -41.47 -6.18
N ARG A 200 -30.49 -42.18 -5.74
CA ARG A 200 -30.41 -43.64 -5.90
C ARG A 200 -31.44 -44.34 -5.00
N THR A 201 -32.11 -45.36 -5.54
CA THR A 201 -33.17 -46.12 -4.84
C THR A 201 -32.70 -46.76 -3.53
N ASN A 202 -31.42 -47.16 -3.45
CA ASN A 202 -30.86 -47.70 -2.21
C ASN A 202 -30.66 -46.61 -1.14
N TYR A 203 -30.33 -45.38 -1.54
CA TYR A 203 -30.18 -44.25 -0.62
C TYR A 203 -31.53 -43.74 -0.12
N THR A 204 -32.55 -43.66 -0.99
CA THR A 204 -33.87 -43.12 -0.60
C THR A 204 -34.57 -43.97 0.47
N LYS A 205 -34.31 -45.28 0.47
CA LYS A 205 -34.84 -46.27 1.43
C LYS A 205 -34.20 -46.23 2.83
N LEU A 206 -33.07 -45.54 2.99
CA LEU A 206 -32.38 -45.43 4.27
C LEU A 206 -33.14 -44.55 5.27
N THR A 207 -32.93 -44.80 6.56
CA THR A 207 -33.35 -43.92 7.66
C THR A 207 -32.64 -42.56 7.58
N ASN A 208 -33.16 -41.56 8.30
CA ASN A 208 -32.54 -40.23 8.34
C ASN A 208 -31.14 -40.28 8.96
N GLU A 209 -30.94 -41.10 10.00
CA GLU A 209 -29.66 -41.29 10.67
C GLU A 209 -28.62 -41.93 9.73
N GLU A 210 -29.00 -42.99 8.99
CA GLU A 210 -28.12 -43.60 7.98
C GLU A 210 -27.74 -42.62 6.87
N LYS A 211 -28.69 -41.78 6.43
CA LYS A 211 -28.44 -40.73 5.43
C LYS A 211 -27.44 -39.70 5.96
N GLU A 212 -27.62 -39.23 7.19
CA GLU A 212 -26.74 -38.26 7.83
C GLU A 212 -25.32 -38.79 8.01
N ASN A 213 -25.19 -40.07 8.41
CA ASN A 213 -23.90 -40.74 8.52
C ASN A 213 -23.18 -40.85 7.18
N ILE A 214 -23.88 -41.29 6.12
CA ILE A 214 -23.30 -41.37 4.77
C ILE A 214 -22.84 -39.99 4.29
N GLU A 215 -23.67 -38.97 4.45
CA GLU A 215 -23.33 -37.62 3.97
C GLU A 215 -22.17 -37.01 4.77
N SER A 216 -22.08 -37.29 6.07
CA SER A 216 -20.95 -36.85 6.91
C SER A 216 -19.63 -37.50 6.48
N VAL A 217 -19.64 -38.81 6.20
CA VAL A 217 -18.46 -39.55 5.71
C VAL A 217 -18.03 -39.04 4.33
N GLU A 218 -18.97 -38.85 3.41
CA GLU A 218 -18.67 -38.38 2.07
C GLU A 218 -18.20 -36.91 2.06
N LEU A 219 -18.75 -36.06 2.92
CA LEU A 219 -18.29 -34.68 3.11
C LEU A 219 -16.86 -34.65 3.69
N LEU A 220 -16.55 -35.48 4.69
CA LEU A 220 -15.19 -35.58 5.23
C LEU A 220 -14.19 -36.04 4.17
N LYS A 221 -14.54 -37.00 3.31
CA LYS A 221 -13.69 -37.41 2.18
C LYS A 221 -13.44 -36.26 1.21
N TYR A 222 -14.48 -35.50 0.88
CA TYR A 222 -14.38 -34.34 0.01
C TYR A 222 -13.45 -33.26 0.59
N ILE A 223 -13.62 -32.90 1.87
CA ILE A 223 -12.76 -31.95 2.58
C ILE A 223 -11.31 -32.44 2.61
N LYS A 224 -11.08 -33.70 3.03
CA LYS A 224 -9.74 -34.29 3.11
C LYS A 224 -9.02 -34.27 1.78
N LYS A 225 -9.71 -34.50 0.66
CA LYS A 225 -9.10 -34.44 -0.68
C LYS A 225 -8.55 -33.06 -1.01
N ILE A 226 -9.29 -32.00 -0.71
CA ILE A 226 -8.87 -30.62 -1.00
C ILE A 226 -7.75 -30.20 -0.05
N GLU A 227 -7.91 -30.48 1.25
CA GLU A 227 -6.94 -30.11 2.27
C GLU A 227 -5.61 -30.85 2.15
N ALA A 228 -5.62 -32.12 1.71
CA ALA A 228 -4.41 -32.86 1.39
C ALA A 228 -3.61 -32.15 0.29
N ASP A 229 -4.28 -31.73 -0.77
CA ASP A 229 -3.64 -31.02 -1.89
C ASP A 229 -3.08 -29.66 -1.45
N LYS A 230 -3.83 -28.91 -0.64
CA LYS A 230 -3.37 -27.63 -0.08
C LYS A 230 -2.17 -27.80 0.84
N LEU A 231 -2.22 -28.73 1.80
CA LEU A 231 -1.12 -28.96 2.73
C LEU A 231 0.14 -29.40 1.97
N TYR A 232 0.00 -30.25 0.94
CA TYR A 232 1.12 -30.69 0.11
C TYR A 232 1.86 -29.52 -0.56
N TYR A 233 1.12 -28.63 -1.22
CA TYR A 233 1.73 -27.46 -1.86
C TYR A 233 2.19 -26.39 -0.87
N PHE A 234 1.57 -26.30 0.32
CA PHE A 234 2.08 -25.49 1.42
C PHE A 234 3.47 -25.96 1.85
N CYS A 235 3.65 -27.26 2.09
CA CYS A 235 4.95 -27.83 2.46
C CYS A 235 6.04 -27.53 1.42
N LEU A 236 5.71 -27.70 0.13
CA LEU A 236 6.67 -27.45 -0.96
C LEU A 236 7.02 -25.96 -1.09
N ALA A 237 6.04 -25.08 -0.91
CA ALA A 237 6.23 -23.64 -0.98
C ALA A 237 6.98 -23.09 0.25
N ASP A 238 6.80 -23.68 1.43
CA ASP A 238 7.48 -23.33 2.67
C ASP A 238 8.87 -23.99 2.82
N GLU A 239 9.24 -24.88 1.90
CA GLU A 239 10.53 -25.57 1.96
C GLU A 239 11.71 -24.60 1.99
N SER A 240 11.58 -23.46 1.30
CA SER A 240 12.56 -22.37 1.34
C SER A 240 12.04 -21.26 2.23
N THR A 241 12.81 -20.87 3.26
CA THR A 241 12.52 -19.69 4.08
C THR A 241 12.82 -18.38 3.36
N LYS A 242 13.31 -18.46 2.12
CA LYS A 242 13.76 -17.30 1.35
C LYS A 242 12.61 -16.64 0.61
N GLU A 243 12.65 -15.33 0.57
CA GLU A 243 11.65 -14.52 -0.10
C GLU A 243 11.93 -14.41 -1.61
N VAL A 244 10.85 -14.47 -2.38
CA VAL A 244 10.82 -14.16 -3.80
C VAL A 244 10.89 -12.65 -3.96
N LEU A 245 11.83 -12.18 -4.77
CA LEU A 245 11.91 -10.77 -5.12
C LEU A 245 10.90 -10.46 -6.23
N ILE A 246 9.95 -9.58 -5.95
CA ILE A 246 8.87 -9.20 -6.86
C ILE A 246 9.18 -7.81 -7.41
N VAL A 247 9.33 -7.70 -8.72
CA VAL A 247 9.49 -6.42 -9.44
C VAL A 247 8.21 -6.12 -10.20
N LYS A 248 7.68 -4.90 -10.07
CA LYS A 248 6.51 -4.43 -10.81
C LYS A 248 6.84 -3.19 -11.61
N ALA A 249 6.76 -3.31 -12.93
CA ALA A 249 6.89 -2.16 -13.81
C ALA A 249 5.64 -1.26 -13.71
N PRO A 250 5.79 0.07 -13.83
CA PRO A 250 4.66 0.99 -13.92
C PRO A 250 3.72 0.68 -15.07
N SER A 251 2.42 0.86 -14.85
CA SER A 251 1.40 0.36 -15.76
C SER A 251 1.24 1.18 -17.06
N ASN A 252 1.69 2.45 -17.16
CA ASN A 252 1.70 3.23 -18.42
C ASN A 252 2.54 4.52 -18.39
N GLY A 253 2.91 5.04 -19.57
CA GLY A 253 3.32 6.43 -19.78
C GLY A 253 4.81 6.74 -19.58
N LYS A 254 5.10 7.97 -19.11
CA LYS A 254 6.47 8.47 -18.89
C LYS A 254 7.24 7.69 -17.82
N GLU A 255 6.54 7.21 -16.80
CA GLU A 255 7.15 6.45 -15.70
C GLU A 255 7.63 5.08 -16.18
N ASN A 256 6.83 4.36 -16.98
CA ASN A 256 7.26 3.10 -17.56
C ASN A 256 8.45 3.30 -18.53
N LYS A 257 8.45 4.39 -19.30
CA LYS A 257 9.61 4.76 -20.15
C LYS A 257 10.86 5.04 -19.31
N LYS A 258 10.73 5.74 -18.17
CA LYS A 258 11.84 5.98 -17.23
C LYS A 258 12.33 4.68 -16.59
N PHE A 259 11.41 3.78 -16.29
CA PHE A 259 11.69 2.48 -15.71
C PHE A 259 12.42 1.53 -16.67
N LEU A 260 11.97 1.46 -17.92
CA LEU A 260 12.53 0.59 -18.97
C LEU A 260 13.75 1.20 -19.68
N GLY A 261 13.81 2.53 -19.78
CA GLY A 261 14.82 3.26 -20.54
C GLY A 261 14.53 3.37 -22.04
N TYR A 262 13.42 2.80 -22.53
CA TYR A 262 13.03 2.86 -23.94
C TYR A 262 11.52 2.95 -24.14
N GLU A 263 11.11 3.25 -25.38
CA GLU A 263 9.73 3.16 -25.86
C GLU A 263 9.68 2.51 -27.26
N TRP A 264 8.49 2.10 -27.71
CA TRP A 264 8.27 1.60 -29.07
C TRP A 264 7.76 2.71 -29.99
N SER A 265 8.44 2.91 -31.12
CA SER A 265 7.99 3.81 -32.19
C SER A 265 7.41 3.00 -33.36
N GLY A 266 6.24 3.44 -33.84
CA GLY A 266 5.62 2.96 -35.08
C GLY A 266 5.72 3.98 -36.23
N ARG A 267 6.53 5.04 -36.07
CA ARG A 267 6.68 6.09 -37.07
C ARG A 267 7.48 5.55 -38.26
N LYS A 268 6.94 5.73 -39.47
CA LYS A 268 7.59 5.30 -40.72
C LYS A 268 9.00 5.89 -40.83
N GLY A 269 10.01 5.03 -40.94
CA GLY A 269 11.44 5.40 -40.98
C GLY A 269 12.15 5.47 -39.61
N ASN A 270 11.41 5.31 -38.50
CA ASN A 270 11.93 5.24 -37.13
C ASN A 270 11.20 4.11 -36.34
N GLU A 271 10.89 3.00 -36.99
CA GLU A 271 10.19 1.87 -36.37
C GLU A 271 11.09 1.14 -35.36
N GLY A 272 10.52 0.64 -34.28
CA GLY A 272 11.21 -0.18 -33.28
C GLY A 272 11.51 0.53 -31.97
N ILE A 273 12.49 0.01 -31.23
CA ILE A 273 12.87 0.47 -29.90
C ILE A 273 13.61 1.81 -29.98
N GLN A 274 13.17 2.79 -29.20
CA GLN A 274 13.77 4.12 -29.07
C GLN A 274 14.26 4.32 -27.63
N TYR A 275 15.57 4.40 -27.45
CA TYR A 275 16.19 4.58 -26.14
C TYR A 275 16.11 6.04 -25.70
N SER A 276 15.83 6.26 -24.41
CA SER A 276 15.68 7.61 -23.85
C SER A 276 16.98 8.45 -23.88
N GLY A 277 18.13 7.81 -24.02
CA GLY A 277 19.44 8.45 -24.22
C GLY A 277 19.99 8.33 -25.65
N GLY A 278 19.18 7.89 -26.61
CA GLY A 278 19.58 7.61 -27.99
C GLY A 278 20.21 6.23 -28.21
N THR A 279 20.95 5.70 -27.23
CA THR A 279 21.56 4.36 -27.30
C THR A 279 21.30 3.58 -26.01
N LEU A 280 21.54 2.26 -26.05
CA LEU A 280 21.45 1.41 -24.88
C LEU A 280 22.46 1.82 -23.78
N ASN A 281 23.66 2.26 -24.16
CA ASN A 281 24.73 2.60 -23.19
C ASN A 281 24.46 3.89 -22.40
N THR A 282 23.47 4.68 -22.84
CA THR A 282 23.14 5.99 -22.27
C THR A 282 21.82 5.99 -21.50
N ILE A 283 21.16 4.83 -21.34
CA ILE A 283 19.98 4.74 -20.48
C ILE A 283 20.39 4.81 -19.00
N ASN A 284 19.60 5.51 -18.20
CA ASN A 284 19.70 5.47 -16.74
C ASN A 284 18.33 5.06 -16.19
N THR A 285 18.24 3.82 -15.71
CA THR A 285 16.98 3.21 -15.28
C THR A 285 17.10 2.65 -13.87
N PRO A 286 15.99 2.39 -13.17
CA PRO A 286 15.98 1.59 -11.95
C PRO A 286 16.35 0.12 -12.19
N LEU A 287 16.08 -0.41 -13.40
CA LEU A 287 16.29 -1.83 -13.72
C LEU A 287 17.77 -2.23 -13.81
N TYR A 288 18.54 -1.45 -14.56
CA TYR A 288 19.87 -1.82 -15.02
C TYR A 288 20.71 -0.59 -15.35
N ASN A 289 22.01 -0.67 -15.04
CA ASN A 289 23.02 0.28 -15.49
C ASN A 289 23.85 -0.38 -16.61
N PRO A 290 23.79 0.13 -17.85
CA PRO A 290 24.48 -0.48 -18.98
C PRO A 290 26.01 -0.38 -18.91
N ASN A 291 26.54 0.55 -18.12
CA ASN A 291 27.97 0.76 -17.97
C ASN A 291 28.54 0.04 -16.73
N ASP A 292 27.67 -0.42 -15.83
CA ASP A 292 28.06 -1.19 -14.65
C ASP A 292 26.96 -2.19 -14.27
N SER A 293 27.11 -3.45 -14.70
CA SER A 293 26.18 -4.52 -14.36
C SER A 293 26.15 -4.87 -12.86
N SER A 294 27.13 -4.42 -12.08
CA SER A 294 27.26 -4.66 -10.63
C SER A 294 26.73 -3.52 -9.76
N ASP A 295 26.16 -2.47 -10.38
CA ASP A 295 25.63 -1.30 -9.71
C ASP A 295 24.56 -1.69 -8.67
N LYS A 296 24.94 -1.55 -7.40
CA LYS A 296 24.13 -1.94 -6.23
C LYS A 296 22.85 -1.11 -6.07
N SER A 297 22.73 0.00 -6.79
CA SER A 297 21.53 0.84 -6.80
C SER A 297 20.43 0.33 -7.74
N LYS A 298 20.69 -0.74 -8.51
CA LYS A 298 19.80 -1.23 -9.58
C LYS A 298 19.14 -2.55 -9.23
N ILE A 299 17.95 -2.77 -9.76
CA ILE A 299 17.12 -3.96 -9.50
C ILE A 299 17.82 -5.26 -9.93
N ASN A 300 18.57 -5.26 -11.05
CA ASN A 300 19.32 -6.44 -11.48
C ASN A 300 20.32 -6.93 -10.42
N SER A 301 20.93 -6.01 -9.66
CA SER A 301 21.85 -6.37 -8.57
C SER A 301 21.12 -7.04 -7.41
N LEU A 302 19.87 -6.61 -7.11
CA LEU A 302 19.04 -7.24 -6.08
C LEU A 302 18.63 -8.65 -6.49
N ILE A 303 18.25 -8.85 -7.76
CA ILE A 303 17.96 -10.19 -8.31
C ILE A 303 19.19 -11.09 -8.22
N ALA A 304 20.37 -10.57 -8.60
CA ALA A 304 21.63 -11.33 -8.52
C ALA A 304 21.98 -11.73 -7.07
N LYS A 305 21.84 -10.80 -6.12
CA LYS A 305 21.99 -11.09 -4.68
C LYS A 305 21.00 -12.14 -4.20
N ASN A 306 19.78 -12.14 -4.73
CA ASN A 306 18.82 -13.16 -4.39
C ASN A 306 19.22 -14.53 -4.95
N PHE A 307 20.05 -14.64 -5.99
CA PHE A 307 20.64 -15.94 -6.32
C PHE A 307 21.70 -16.36 -5.29
N THR A 308 22.54 -15.45 -4.79
CA THR A 308 23.68 -15.78 -3.91
C THR A 308 23.30 -15.93 -2.42
N ASN A 309 22.02 -15.79 -2.06
CA ASN A 309 21.52 -15.79 -0.68
C ASN A 309 22.14 -14.67 0.18
N GLU A 310 22.56 -13.58 -0.45
CA GLU A 310 22.99 -12.38 0.27
C GLU A 310 21.77 -11.68 0.88
N ASN A 311 21.98 -10.99 2.01
CA ASN A 311 20.91 -10.18 2.60
C ASN A 311 20.53 -9.02 1.67
N ILE A 312 19.23 -8.88 1.40
CA ILE A 312 18.68 -7.87 0.50
C ILE A 312 18.05 -6.77 1.34
N VAL A 313 18.64 -5.57 1.24
CA VAL A 313 18.00 -4.34 1.70
C VAL A 313 17.58 -3.58 0.44
N VAL A 314 16.27 -3.41 0.27
CA VAL A 314 15.71 -2.67 -0.86
C VAL A 314 15.98 -1.17 -0.62
N PRO A 315 16.70 -0.47 -1.52
CA PRO A 315 16.88 0.97 -1.44
C PRO A 315 15.55 1.70 -1.50
N LYS A 316 15.43 2.82 -0.78
CA LYS A 316 14.19 3.59 -0.68
C LYS A 316 13.64 4.01 -2.04
N GLU A 317 14.53 4.29 -3.00
CA GLU A 317 14.19 4.68 -4.38
C GLU A 317 13.60 3.53 -5.20
N LEU A 318 13.79 2.28 -4.76
CA LEU A 318 13.30 1.08 -5.44
C LEU A 318 12.06 0.47 -4.76
N GLU A 319 11.68 0.94 -3.56
CA GLU A 319 10.52 0.42 -2.82
C GLU A 319 9.19 0.57 -3.58
N GLU A 320 9.11 1.52 -4.51
CA GLU A 320 7.93 1.68 -5.38
C GLU A 320 7.80 0.56 -6.43
N PHE A 321 8.91 -0.09 -6.81
CA PHE A 321 8.95 -1.13 -7.85
C PHE A 321 9.21 -2.52 -7.30
N VAL A 322 9.89 -2.62 -6.16
CA VAL A 322 10.40 -3.88 -5.61
C VAL A 322 9.76 -4.18 -4.27
N SER A 323 9.27 -5.40 -4.13
CA SER A 323 8.84 -5.98 -2.86
C SER A 323 9.39 -7.39 -2.71
N MET A 324 9.34 -7.93 -1.51
CA MET A 324 9.75 -9.31 -1.22
C MET A 324 8.62 -10.04 -0.49
N ALA A 325 8.45 -11.32 -0.79
CA ALA A 325 7.45 -12.16 -0.13
C ALA A 325 7.86 -13.63 -0.14
N ARG A 326 7.52 -14.37 0.92
CA ARG A 326 7.65 -15.82 0.92
C ARG A 326 6.66 -16.43 -0.07
N LEU A 327 7.04 -17.54 -0.70
CA LEU A 327 6.20 -18.18 -1.71
C LEU A 327 4.82 -18.60 -1.16
N ILE A 328 4.75 -19.04 0.11
CA ILE A 328 3.48 -19.34 0.77
C ILE A 328 2.56 -18.11 0.90
N ASP A 329 3.11 -16.90 1.04
CA ASP A 329 2.33 -15.67 1.15
C ASP A 329 1.89 -15.14 -0.23
N MET A 330 2.44 -15.71 -1.31
CA MET A 330 2.04 -15.44 -2.70
C MET A 330 0.94 -16.41 -3.19
N ILE A 331 0.66 -17.50 -2.49
CA ILE A 331 -0.36 -18.49 -2.88
C ILE A 331 -1.57 -18.34 -1.95
N ASP A 332 -2.78 -18.30 -2.52
CA ASP A 332 -3.99 -18.20 -1.71
C ASP A 332 -4.52 -19.58 -1.30
N PHE A 333 -4.14 -20.02 -0.09
CA PHE A 333 -4.61 -21.27 0.51
C PHE A 333 -6.03 -21.20 1.09
N SER A 334 -6.64 -20.01 1.17
CA SER A 334 -8.01 -19.85 1.68
C SER A 334 -9.08 -20.16 0.62
N ARG A 335 -8.71 -20.08 -0.67
CA ARG A 335 -9.63 -20.34 -1.79
C ARG A 335 -10.08 -21.78 -1.83
N ARG A 336 -11.37 -21.99 -2.05
CA ARG A 336 -11.92 -23.32 -2.34
C ARG A 336 -11.28 -23.95 -3.58
N ASP A 337 -11.34 -23.24 -4.70
CA ASP A 337 -10.80 -23.71 -5.97
C ASP A 337 -9.29 -23.42 -5.98
N PHE A 338 -8.53 -24.35 -5.38
CA PHE A 338 -7.10 -24.23 -5.16
C PHE A 338 -6.31 -24.47 -6.46
N ASN A 339 -6.17 -23.42 -7.27
CA ASN A 339 -5.49 -23.45 -8.56
C ASN A 339 -3.99 -23.05 -8.51
N LYS A 340 -3.44 -22.91 -7.30
CA LYS A 340 -2.02 -22.58 -7.00
C LYS A 340 -1.54 -21.27 -7.65
N ALA A 341 -2.45 -20.32 -7.90
CA ALA A 341 -2.10 -19.04 -8.51
C ALA A 341 -1.12 -18.24 -7.63
N PHE A 342 -0.18 -17.54 -8.26
CA PHE A 342 0.76 -16.63 -7.60
C PHE A 342 0.25 -15.19 -7.65
N GLY A 343 -0.05 -14.63 -6.48
CA GLY A 343 -0.34 -13.22 -6.27
C GLY A 343 0.95 -12.42 -6.08
N LEU A 344 1.16 -11.41 -6.92
CA LEU A 344 2.33 -10.53 -6.82
C LEU A 344 2.12 -9.32 -5.90
N ASN A 345 0.93 -9.16 -5.32
CA ASN A 345 0.68 -8.15 -4.29
C ASN A 345 0.97 -8.80 -2.94
N ALA A 346 2.24 -8.81 -2.56
CA ALA A 346 2.65 -9.28 -1.24
C ALA A 346 1.85 -8.54 -0.17
N LYS A 347 0.92 -9.24 0.51
CA LYS A 347 0.33 -8.72 1.75
C LYS A 347 1.50 -8.65 2.73
N LYS A 348 1.96 -7.45 3.09
CA LYS A 348 2.94 -7.29 4.18
C LYS A 348 2.41 -8.07 5.38
N LYS A 349 3.02 -9.21 5.70
CA LYS A 349 2.64 -9.97 6.89
C LYS A 349 3.17 -9.15 8.07
N ILE A 350 2.27 -8.42 8.72
CA ILE A 350 2.62 -7.64 9.90
C ILE A 350 2.87 -8.64 11.02
N GLU A 351 4.14 -8.89 11.30
CA GLU A 351 4.53 -9.68 12.46
C GLU A 351 4.51 -8.77 13.69
N ILE A 352 3.46 -8.93 14.50
CA ILE A 352 3.33 -8.21 15.77
C ILE A 352 4.10 -9.03 16.81
N ASN A 353 5.33 -8.62 17.11
CA ASN A 353 6.08 -9.21 18.21
C ASN A 353 5.64 -8.55 19.53
N SER A 354 5.14 -9.35 20.46
CA SER A 354 4.60 -8.91 21.73
C SER A 354 4.81 -10.00 22.78
N LYS A 355 5.14 -9.61 24.02
CA LYS A 355 5.22 -10.54 25.15
C LYS A 355 3.84 -10.93 25.72
N TYR A 356 2.77 -10.29 25.22
CA TYR A 356 1.39 -10.58 25.59
C TYR A 356 0.61 -11.20 24.43
N HIS A 357 -0.49 -11.87 24.81
CA HIS A 357 -1.42 -12.49 23.87
C HIS A 357 -1.97 -11.48 22.86
N ILE A 358 -2.03 -11.91 21.61
CA ILE A 358 -2.50 -11.13 20.47
C ILE A 358 -3.94 -11.54 20.19
N VAL A 359 -4.85 -10.56 20.12
CA VAL A 359 -6.29 -10.78 19.91
C VAL A 359 -6.76 -10.07 18.66
N LYS A 360 -7.81 -10.58 18.01
CA LYS A 360 -8.49 -9.86 16.93
C LYS A 360 -9.42 -8.79 17.49
N ILE A 361 -9.60 -7.68 16.79
CA ILE A 361 -10.56 -6.64 17.20
C ILE A 361 -11.99 -7.20 17.33
N SER A 362 -12.38 -8.10 16.43
CA SER A 362 -13.68 -8.79 16.50
C SER A 362 -13.88 -9.64 17.75
N GLU A 363 -12.83 -10.03 18.47
CA GLU A 363 -12.91 -10.80 19.71
C GLU A 363 -13.16 -9.91 20.94
N ILE A 364 -12.84 -8.62 20.85
CA ILE A 364 -12.89 -7.69 22.00
C ILE A 364 -13.83 -6.49 21.78
N CYS A 365 -14.27 -6.24 20.55
CA CYS A 365 -15.17 -5.14 20.20
C CYS A 365 -16.38 -5.58 19.38
N GLU A 366 -17.48 -4.86 19.57
CA GLU A 366 -18.57 -4.76 18.59
C GLU A 366 -18.20 -3.70 17.55
N ILE A 367 -18.31 -4.04 16.26
CA ILE A 367 -17.95 -3.17 15.15
C ILE A 367 -19.22 -2.61 14.50
N GLY A 368 -19.30 -1.29 14.38
CA GLY A 368 -20.40 -0.56 13.77
C GLY A 368 -19.92 0.51 12.79
N ARG A 369 -20.86 1.36 12.35
CA ARG A 369 -20.61 2.46 11.41
C ARG A 369 -21.62 3.57 11.64
N GLY A 370 -21.23 4.81 11.34
CA GLY A 370 -22.14 5.94 11.33
C GLY A 370 -23.10 5.96 10.14
N ARG A 371 -24.00 6.94 10.13
CA ARG A 371 -24.99 7.17 9.05
C ARG A 371 -24.59 8.34 8.15
N VAL A 372 -25.23 8.47 6.99
CA VAL A 372 -25.00 9.63 6.12
C VAL A 372 -25.53 10.90 6.81
N ILE A 373 -24.68 11.91 6.97
CA ILE A 373 -25.04 13.22 7.52
C ILE A 373 -24.34 14.29 6.66
N ASN A 374 -25.12 15.15 6.01
CA ASN A 374 -24.62 16.22 5.15
C ASN A 374 -24.80 17.61 5.80
N LYS A 375 -24.32 18.67 5.14
CA LYS A 375 -24.41 20.05 5.68
C LYS A 375 -25.86 20.54 5.87
N GLN A 376 -26.78 20.16 4.97
CA GLN A 376 -28.18 20.55 5.07
C GLN A 376 -28.86 19.90 6.28
N ASP A 377 -28.48 18.65 6.60
CA ASP A 377 -28.97 17.97 7.80
C ASP A 377 -28.54 18.71 9.08
N ILE A 378 -27.30 19.19 9.13
CA ILE A 378 -26.75 19.96 10.25
C ILE A 378 -27.48 21.30 10.39
N GLU A 379 -27.73 21.99 9.28
CA GLU A 379 -28.43 23.28 9.29
C GLU A 379 -29.88 23.16 9.77
N ARG A 380 -30.57 22.07 9.42
CA ARG A 380 -31.96 21.81 9.81
C ARG A 380 -32.11 21.37 11.28
N ASN A 381 -31.10 20.68 11.83
CA ASN A 381 -31.18 20.03 13.14
C ASN A 381 -30.09 20.54 14.09
N LYS A 382 -29.90 21.86 14.19
CA LYS A 382 -28.82 22.45 15.00
C LYS A 382 -28.95 22.06 16.47
N GLY A 383 -27.85 21.61 17.07
CA GLY A 383 -27.82 21.30 18.49
C GLY A 383 -26.41 21.23 19.05
N ILE A 384 -26.26 20.48 20.14
CA ILE A 384 -25.03 20.44 20.94
C ILE A 384 -24.18 19.19 20.72
N TYR A 385 -24.76 18.11 20.18
CA TYR A 385 -24.09 16.82 20.07
C TYR A 385 -23.15 16.80 18.87
N PRO A 386 -21.86 16.46 19.06
CA PRO A 386 -20.88 16.49 17.99
C PRO A 386 -21.13 15.39 16.94
N ILE A 387 -20.72 15.69 15.71
CA ILE A 387 -20.73 14.76 14.58
C ILE A 387 -19.28 14.56 14.18
N TYR A 388 -18.80 13.32 14.21
CA TYR A 388 -17.45 12.97 13.77
C TYR A 388 -17.44 12.47 12.32
N SER A 389 -16.44 12.89 11.54
CA SER A 389 -16.24 12.47 10.13
C SER A 389 -14.74 12.29 9.82
N SER A 390 -14.39 11.97 8.57
CA SER A 390 -13.03 11.68 8.10
C SER A 390 -12.05 12.87 8.05
N GLN A 391 -12.29 13.95 8.79
CA GLN A 391 -11.46 15.17 8.74
C GLN A 391 -10.35 15.17 9.79
N THR A 392 -9.17 15.68 9.46
CA THR A 392 -8.04 15.87 10.40
C THR A 392 -7.93 17.22 11.05
N SER A 393 -8.74 18.18 10.64
CA SER A 393 -8.89 19.41 11.43
C SER A 393 -9.91 19.17 12.56
N ASN A 394 -9.78 19.93 13.65
CA ASN A 394 -10.75 19.98 14.74
C ASN A 394 -11.08 18.61 15.39
N ASN A 395 -10.08 17.74 15.56
CA ASN A 395 -10.23 16.41 16.18
C ASN A 395 -11.34 15.54 15.55
N GLY A 396 -11.63 15.75 14.26
CA GLY A 396 -12.65 15.02 13.50
C GLY A 396 -14.07 15.55 13.61
N VAL A 397 -14.32 16.67 14.30
CA VAL A 397 -15.67 17.25 14.45
C VAL A 397 -16.11 17.96 13.16
N PHE A 398 -17.11 17.38 12.50
CA PHE A 398 -17.74 17.88 11.27
C PHE A 398 -18.84 18.92 11.52
N GLY A 399 -19.51 18.86 12.67
CA GLY A 399 -20.60 19.76 13.05
C GLY A 399 -21.27 19.33 14.35
N LYS A 400 -22.40 19.94 14.68
CA LYS A 400 -23.22 19.57 15.84
C LYS A 400 -24.70 19.51 15.50
N ILE A 401 -25.41 18.51 16.02
CA ILE A 401 -26.88 18.36 15.86
C ILE A 401 -27.59 18.14 17.21
N ASP A 402 -28.91 18.19 17.20
CA ASP A 402 -29.80 18.03 18.38
C ASP A 402 -30.10 16.58 18.77
N THR A 403 -29.75 15.61 17.92
CA THR A 403 -29.92 14.16 18.14
C THR A 403 -28.58 13.45 18.31
N TYR A 404 -28.59 12.21 18.79
CA TYR A 404 -27.40 11.37 18.93
C TYR A 404 -27.70 9.92 18.60
N ASP A 405 -26.74 9.26 17.93
CA ASP A 405 -26.81 7.84 17.58
C ASP A 405 -26.05 6.98 18.60
N PHE A 406 -25.07 7.56 19.28
CA PHE A 406 -24.17 6.86 20.21
C PHE A 406 -24.14 7.56 21.57
N ASP A 407 -24.05 6.79 22.65
CA ASP A 407 -23.89 7.26 24.02
C ASP A 407 -22.95 6.33 24.80
N GLY A 408 -21.86 6.89 25.33
CA GLY A 408 -20.86 6.17 26.13
C GLY A 408 -19.45 6.23 25.54
N ASP A 409 -18.63 5.25 25.89
CA ASP A 409 -17.24 5.15 25.44
C ASP A 409 -17.12 4.33 24.15
N TYR A 410 -16.53 4.95 23.14
CA TYR A 410 -16.34 4.36 21.82
C TYR A 410 -14.95 4.71 21.28
N VAL A 411 -14.48 3.90 20.34
CA VAL A 411 -13.41 4.29 19.42
C VAL A 411 -13.98 4.42 18.03
N THR A 412 -13.75 5.56 17.39
CA THR A 412 -14.10 5.76 15.97
C THR A 412 -12.86 5.60 15.11
N TRP A 413 -13.00 5.08 13.90
CA TRP A 413 -11.94 5.16 12.89
C TRP A 413 -12.43 5.71 11.56
N THR A 414 -11.55 6.35 10.81
CA THR A 414 -11.85 6.83 9.45
C THR A 414 -11.87 5.65 8.48
N THR A 415 -13.01 5.40 7.82
CA THR A 415 -13.14 4.29 6.85
C THR A 415 -12.70 4.68 5.46
N ASP A 416 -12.91 5.94 5.06
CA ASP A 416 -12.67 6.44 3.71
C ASP A 416 -12.01 7.84 3.76
N GLY A 417 -10.98 8.06 2.95
CA GLY A 417 -10.30 9.35 2.81
C GLY A 417 -8.80 9.27 3.06
N ILE A 418 -8.12 10.40 2.90
CA ILE A 418 -6.65 10.51 3.08
C ILE A 418 -6.16 10.13 4.49
N TYR A 419 -7.08 10.00 5.45
CA TYR A 419 -6.82 9.61 6.84
C TYR A 419 -7.41 8.26 7.22
N ALA A 420 -7.76 7.43 6.23
CA ALA A 420 -8.26 6.08 6.46
C ALA A 420 -7.35 5.32 7.44
N GLY A 421 -7.96 4.60 8.38
CA GLY A 421 -7.25 3.87 9.43
C GLY A 421 -6.94 4.66 10.71
N THR A 422 -7.09 5.99 10.71
CA THR A 422 -6.90 6.81 11.93
C THR A 422 -8.01 6.52 12.94
N CYS A 423 -7.62 6.13 14.15
CA CYS A 423 -8.50 5.79 15.27
C CYS A 423 -8.48 6.90 16.34
N SER A 424 -9.62 7.15 16.98
CA SER A 424 -9.77 8.17 18.03
C SER A 424 -10.80 7.74 19.07
N PHE A 425 -10.53 8.03 20.34
CA PHE A 425 -11.46 7.82 21.45
C PHE A 425 -12.57 8.89 21.47
N ARG A 426 -13.80 8.47 21.79
CA ARG A 426 -15.00 9.29 21.90
C ARG A 426 -15.75 8.93 23.19
N ASN A 427 -16.27 9.94 23.88
CA ASN A 427 -17.03 9.78 25.12
C ASN A 427 -18.32 10.59 25.07
N GLY A 428 -19.38 10.05 25.68
CA GLY A 428 -20.68 10.69 25.82
C GLY A 428 -21.56 10.56 24.58
N LYS A 429 -22.46 11.53 24.38
CA LYS A 429 -23.45 11.53 23.31
C LYS A 429 -22.91 12.15 22.03
N PHE A 430 -22.91 11.40 20.93
CA PHE A 430 -22.41 11.87 19.64
C PHE A 430 -23.05 11.17 18.43
N ASN A 431 -22.74 11.68 17.24
CA ASN A 431 -23.00 11.01 15.97
C ASN A 431 -21.67 10.84 15.21
N CYS A 432 -21.64 9.94 14.25
CA CYS A 432 -20.57 9.92 13.26
C CYS A 432 -21.14 9.68 11.86
N THR A 433 -20.44 10.17 10.85
CA THR A 433 -20.86 10.00 9.45
C THR A 433 -20.63 8.57 8.97
N ASN A 434 -21.16 8.24 7.81
CA ASN A 434 -20.91 6.97 7.15
C ASN A 434 -19.44 6.78 6.74
N VAL A 435 -18.57 7.78 6.85
CA VAL A 435 -17.12 7.59 6.62
C VAL A 435 -16.36 7.35 7.93
N CYS A 436 -17.09 7.06 9.02
CA CYS A 436 -16.55 6.65 10.30
C CYS A 436 -17.11 5.29 10.71
N GLY A 437 -16.21 4.38 11.09
CA GLY A 437 -16.55 3.16 11.79
C GLY A 437 -16.52 3.37 13.30
N THR A 438 -17.21 2.49 14.05
CA THR A 438 -17.28 2.55 15.51
C THR A 438 -16.88 1.22 16.14
N LEU A 439 -16.14 1.27 17.24
CA LEU A 439 -15.77 0.13 18.07
C LEU A 439 -16.32 0.37 19.48
N LYS A 440 -17.11 -0.57 19.99
CA LYS A 440 -17.58 -0.60 21.37
C LYS A 440 -16.97 -1.81 22.06
N SER A 441 -16.45 -1.65 23.27
CA SER A 441 -15.92 -2.79 24.02
C SER A 441 -17.04 -3.78 24.35
N LYS A 442 -16.80 -5.07 24.07
CA LYS A 442 -17.62 -6.18 24.58
C LYS A 442 -16.92 -6.98 25.69
N SER A 443 -15.72 -6.55 26.09
CA SER A 443 -14.85 -7.26 27.02
C SER A 443 -14.54 -6.41 28.24
N ASN A 444 -14.69 -6.99 29.44
CA ASN A 444 -14.25 -6.37 30.68
C ASN A 444 -12.72 -6.35 30.85
N LYS A 445 -11.98 -7.02 29.97
CA LYS A 445 -10.51 -7.06 29.96
C LYS A 445 -9.88 -5.96 29.11
N LEU A 446 -10.69 -5.07 28.53
CA LEU A 446 -10.25 -4.01 27.63
C LEU A 446 -10.47 -2.63 28.27
N GLU A 447 -9.39 -1.88 28.43
CA GLU A 447 -9.43 -0.43 28.60
C GLU A 447 -9.61 0.20 27.23
N ILE A 448 -10.80 0.73 26.93
CA ILE A 448 -11.14 1.17 25.57
C ILE A 448 -10.26 2.33 25.08
N LYS A 449 -9.74 3.17 25.99
CA LYS A 449 -8.77 4.23 25.65
C LYS A 449 -7.41 3.71 25.17
N TYR A 450 -7.08 2.45 25.44
CA TYR A 450 -5.86 1.83 24.92
C TYR A 450 -5.93 1.58 23.40
N LEU A 451 -7.13 1.30 22.86
CA LEU A 451 -7.30 0.90 21.47
C LEU A 451 -6.75 1.90 20.45
N PRO A 452 -7.02 3.21 20.50
CA PRO A 452 -6.50 4.14 19.51
C PRO A 452 -4.97 4.13 19.46
N TYR A 453 -4.31 3.99 20.60
CA TYR A 453 -2.84 3.95 20.66
C TYR A 453 -2.29 2.68 20.01
N ALA A 454 -2.89 1.52 20.27
CA ALA A 454 -2.47 0.25 19.67
C ALA A 454 -2.81 0.17 18.17
N LEU A 455 -4.04 0.53 17.81
CA LEU A 455 -4.52 0.45 16.43
C LEU A 455 -3.76 1.39 15.50
N ASN A 456 -3.50 2.64 15.91
CA ASN A 456 -2.78 3.60 15.07
C ASN A 456 -1.33 3.19 14.77
N GLN A 457 -0.79 2.14 15.41
CA GLN A 457 0.51 1.56 15.02
C GLN A 457 0.43 0.61 13.82
N VAL A 458 -0.74 0.01 13.59
CA VAL A 458 -0.88 -1.10 12.65
C VAL A 458 -1.86 -0.80 11.52
N THR A 459 -2.85 0.08 11.72
CA THR A 459 -3.96 0.28 10.78
C THR A 459 -3.52 0.76 9.40
N ASP A 460 -2.47 1.59 9.27
CA ASP A 460 -1.98 2.07 7.96
C ASP A 460 -1.60 0.91 7.02
N ASN A 461 -1.11 -0.20 7.57
CA ASN A 461 -0.75 -1.38 6.79
C ASN A 461 -1.96 -2.15 6.24
N TYR A 462 -3.14 -1.92 6.80
CA TYR A 462 -4.40 -2.53 6.37
C TYR A 462 -5.22 -1.59 5.48
N VAL A 463 -4.77 -0.34 5.28
CA VAL A 463 -5.42 0.62 4.41
C VAL A 463 -5.16 0.25 2.95
N VAL A 464 -6.24 0.11 2.18
CA VAL A 464 -6.18 -0.06 0.74
C VAL A 464 -5.85 1.29 0.09
N LYS A 465 -4.58 1.51 -0.26
CA LYS A 465 -4.06 2.77 -0.82
C LYS A 465 -4.42 2.88 -2.32
N THR A 466 -5.64 3.36 -2.61
CA THR A 466 -6.10 3.76 -3.95
C THR A 466 -6.26 5.29 -4.00
N ALA A 467 -6.78 5.85 -5.12
CA ALA A 467 -7.07 7.29 -5.24
C ALA A 467 -7.91 7.84 -4.08
N ASN A 468 -8.77 7.01 -3.46
CA ASN A 468 -9.41 7.31 -2.18
C ASN A 468 -9.13 6.16 -1.20
N PRO A 469 -8.20 6.32 -0.24
CA PRO A 469 -7.79 5.25 0.67
C PRO A 469 -8.94 4.74 1.54
N LYS A 470 -8.93 3.43 1.88
CA LYS A 470 -10.02 2.80 2.63
C LYS A 470 -9.58 1.76 3.65
N LEU A 471 -10.29 1.71 4.79
CA LEU A 471 -10.24 0.63 5.78
C LEU A 471 -11.66 0.23 6.19
N MET A 472 -12.13 -0.89 5.62
CA MET A 472 -13.51 -1.40 5.79
C MET A 472 -13.68 -2.20 7.08
N ASN A 473 -14.93 -2.34 7.55
CA ASN A 473 -15.28 -3.00 8.80
C ASN A 473 -14.76 -4.44 8.92
N ASN A 474 -14.87 -5.23 7.86
CA ASN A 474 -14.39 -6.62 7.84
C ASN A 474 -12.85 -6.70 8.02
N VAL A 475 -12.13 -5.74 7.45
CA VAL A 475 -10.67 -5.64 7.62
C VAL A 475 -10.35 -5.16 9.03
N MET A 476 -11.00 -4.10 9.53
CA MET A 476 -10.81 -3.64 10.92
C MET A 476 -11.08 -4.76 11.93
N ALA A 477 -12.12 -5.57 11.71
CA ALA A 477 -12.49 -6.70 12.54
C ALA A 477 -11.38 -7.78 12.63
N SER A 478 -10.61 -7.97 11.56
CA SER A 478 -9.53 -8.97 11.50
C SER A 478 -8.16 -8.45 11.96
N ILE A 479 -8.02 -7.15 12.21
CA ILE A 479 -6.77 -6.58 12.74
C ILE A 479 -6.46 -7.23 14.09
N LYS A 480 -5.19 -7.61 14.26
CA LYS A 480 -4.65 -8.21 15.47
C LYS A 480 -3.91 -7.12 16.27
N ILE A 481 -4.08 -7.08 17.58
CA ILE A 481 -3.33 -6.20 18.49
C ILE A 481 -2.91 -6.96 19.76
N PRO A 482 -1.82 -6.57 20.42
CA PRO A 482 -1.46 -7.13 21.72
C PRO A 482 -2.42 -6.63 22.79
N LEU A 483 -2.90 -7.53 23.66
CA LEU A 483 -3.80 -7.22 24.77
C LEU A 483 -3.10 -7.52 26.10
N PRO A 484 -2.33 -6.56 26.65
CA PRO A 484 -1.69 -6.72 27.95
C PRO A 484 -2.73 -6.69 29.09
N PRO A 485 -2.36 -7.07 30.33
CA PRO A 485 -3.24 -6.92 31.50
C PRO A 485 -3.77 -5.48 31.67
N LEU A 486 -4.98 -5.32 32.23
CA LEU A 486 -5.66 -4.02 32.36
C LEU A 486 -4.82 -2.94 33.05
N ASN A 487 -4.03 -3.29 34.07
CA ASN A 487 -3.15 -2.34 34.75
C ASN A 487 -2.07 -1.78 33.82
N ILE A 488 -1.53 -2.60 32.91
CA ILE A 488 -0.55 -2.17 31.91
C ILE A 488 -1.23 -1.32 30.83
N GLN A 489 -2.42 -1.71 30.36
CA GLN A 489 -3.20 -0.87 29.42
C GLN A 489 -3.41 0.53 29.99
N LYS A 490 -3.80 0.64 31.27
CA LYS A 490 -3.99 1.93 31.96
C LYS A 490 -2.69 2.72 32.11
N GLN A 491 -1.54 2.06 32.31
CA GLN A 491 -0.23 2.73 32.34
C GLN A 491 0.15 3.30 30.98
N ILE A 492 -0.06 2.55 29.89
CA ILE A 492 0.15 3.02 28.52
C ILE A 492 -0.74 4.24 28.24
N VAL A 493 -2.04 4.14 28.55
CA VAL A 493 -3.00 5.24 28.37
C VAL A 493 -2.54 6.48 29.13
N LYS A 494 -2.17 6.34 30.40
CA LYS A 494 -1.71 7.47 31.22
C LYS A 494 -0.47 8.16 30.65
N GLU A 495 0.54 7.40 30.21
CA GLU A 495 1.76 7.99 29.63
C GLU A 495 1.48 8.65 28.26
N CYS A 496 0.63 8.04 27.44
CA CYS A 496 0.24 8.61 26.15
C CYS A 496 -0.64 9.86 26.27
N GLU A 497 -1.56 9.90 27.24
CA GLU A 497 -2.42 11.07 27.51
C GLU A 497 -1.58 12.30 27.90
N LEU A 498 -0.45 12.13 28.60
CA LEU A 498 0.47 13.25 28.88
C LEU A 498 1.03 13.87 27.59
N ILE A 499 1.34 13.05 26.58
CA ILE A 499 1.80 13.52 25.27
C ILE A 499 0.66 14.19 24.50
N ASP A 500 -0.56 13.64 24.59
CA ASP A 500 -1.75 14.27 24.01
C ASP A 500 -2.01 15.67 24.59
N ASP A 501 -1.89 15.82 25.91
CA ASP A 501 -2.04 17.11 26.60
C ASP A 501 -0.98 18.13 26.15
N GLU A 502 0.27 17.69 25.93
CA GLU A 502 1.33 18.54 25.37
C GLU A 502 1.00 19.00 23.95
N VAL A 503 0.48 18.09 23.11
CA VAL A 503 0.05 18.39 21.73
C VAL A 503 -1.12 19.37 21.73
N GLU A 504 -2.10 19.21 22.62
CA GLU A 504 -3.23 20.13 22.72
C GLU A 504 -2.76 21.54 23.11
N LYS A 505 -1.93 21.66 24.15
CA LYS A 505 -1.33 22.93 24.58
C LYS A 505 -0.51 23.57 23.46
N ALA A 506 0.30 22.80 22.75
CA ALA A 506 1.09 23.27 21.62
C ALA A 506 0.21 23.85 20.50
N ASN A 507 -0.88 23.16 20.15
CA ASN A 507 -1.86 23.63 19.17
C ASN A 507 -2.52 24.95 19.61
N THR A 508 -2.94 25.07 20.88
CA THR A 508 -3.50 26.32 21.43
C THR A 508 -2.50 27.46 21.35
N ILE A 509 -1.23 27.22 21.73
CA ILE A 509 -0.16 28.23 21.65
C ILE A 509 0.06 28.68 20.20
N ILE A 510 0.06 27.76 19.23
CA ILE A 510 0.19 28.09 17.81
C ILE A 510 -0.97 28.97 17.36
N GLN A 511 -2.21 28.64 17.75
CA GLN A 511 -3.38 29.43 17.40
C GLN A 511 -3.30 30.85 17.98
N ILE A 512 -3.05 30.98 19.28
CA ILE A 512 -2.93 32.28 19.95
C ILE A 512 -1.80 33.11 19.31
N SER A 513 -0.64 32.51 19.06
CA SER A 513 0.50 33.20 18.46
C SER A 513 0.17 33.73 17.05
N LYS A 514 -0.57 32.95 16.24
CA LYS A 514 -1.03 33.39 14.92
C LYS A 514 -2.00 34.56 15.01
N GLU A 515 -2.94 34.52 15.95
CA GLU A 515 -3.88 35.63 16.21
C GLU A 515 -3.15 36.90 16.68
N GLU A 516 -2.13 36.76 17.53
CA GLU A 516 -1.29 37.88 17.99
C GLU A 516 -0.44 38.49 16.86
N ILE A 517 0.12 37.69 15.96
CA ILE A 517 0.83 38.17 14.77
C ILE A 517 -0.11 39.06 13.92
N ILE A 518 -1.33 38.57 13.65
CA ILE A 518 -2.34 39.33 12.90
C ILE A 518 -2.67 40.64 13.62
N LYS A 519 -2.83 40.60 14.95
CA LYS A 519 -3.10 41.80 15.76
C LYS A 519 -1.95 42.80 15.67
N HIS A 520 -0.69 42.37 15.78
CA HIS A 520 0.47 43.27 15.68
C HIS A 520 0.58 43.95 14.30
N LEU A 521 0.24 43.24 13.22
CA LEU A 521 0.26 43.79 11.87
C LEU A 521 -0.91 44.74 11.57
N THR A 522 -2.06 44.56 12.24
CA THR A 522 -3.30 45.32 11.92
C THR A 522 -3.63 46.45 12.90
N SER A 523 -3.04 46.46 14.11
CA SER A 523 -3.45 47.26 15.28
C SER A 523 -3.28 48.78 15.23
N SER A 524 -2.81 49.38 14.12
CA SER A 524 -2.62 50.83 14.05
C SER A 524 -3.60 51.51 13.09
N SER A 525 -4.58 52.24 13.65
CA SER A 525 -5.58 53.03 12.92
C SER A 525 -5.05 54.35 12.37
N LYS A 526 -3.85 54.78 12.78
CA LYS A 526 -3.22 56.05 12.37
C LYS A 526 -2.18 55.90 11.25
N ASN A 527 -1.95 54.70 10.74
CA ASN A 527 -0.97 54.47 9.68
C ASN A 527 -1.47 55.03 8.34
N LYS A 528 -0.55 55.62 7.56
CA LYS A 528 -0.86 56.13 6.22
C LYS A 528 -1.28 54.97 5.31
N LEU A 529 -2.41 55.10 4.65
CA LEU A 529 -2.83 54.19 3.59
C LEU A 529 -2.09 54.56 2.30
N VAL A 530 -1.41 53.59 1.70
CA VAL A 530 -0.66 53.76 0.45
C VAL A 530 -0.93 52.57 -0.46
N LYS A 531 -0.79 52.72 -1.77
CA LYS A 531 -0.90 51.59 -2.69
C LYS A 531 0.40 50.81 -2.72
N LEU A 532 0.34 49.48 -2.84
CA LEU A 532 1.52 48.64 -2.99
C LEU A 532 2.39 49.08 -4.17
N GLY A 533 1.79 49.50 -5.28
CA GLY A 533 2.53 49.98 -6.46
C GLY A 533 3.29 51.29 -6.24
N ASP A 534 2.92 52.09 -5.23
CA ASP A 534 3.60 53.35 -4.90
C ASP A 534 4.89 53.08 -4.10
N ILE A 535 4.89 52.04 -3.26
CA ILE A 535 5.99 51.71 -2.36
C ILE A 535 6.84 50.51 -2.81
N CYS A 536 6.35 49.71 -3.75
CA CYS A 536 7.04 48.54 -4.28
C CYS A 536 7.05 48.56 -5.82
N ASN A 537 8.15 48.06 -6.39
CA ASN A 537 8.25 47.64 -7.77
C ASN A 537 8.05 46.12 -7.82
N MET A 538 6.98 45.68 -8.48
CA MET A 538 6.62 44.26 -8.60
C MET A 538 6.84 43.80 -10.03
N LYS A 539 7.68 42.79 -10.23
CA LYS A 539 7.99 42.25 -11.56
C LYS A 539 7.95 40.73 -11.55
N ALA A 540 7.38 40.15 -12.60
CA ALA A 540 7.51 38.72 -12.84
C ALA A 540 8.96 38.38 -13.15
N GLY A 541 9.39 37.20 -12.73
CA GLY A 541 10.72 36.68 -13.01
C GLY A 541 10.92 36.25 -14.47
N LYS A 542 11.99 35.50 -14.73
CA LYS A 542 12.39 35.07 -16.07
C LYS A 542 12.03 33.61 -16.32
N PHE A 543 11.48 33.33 -17.50
CA PHE A 543 11.19 31.97 -17.95
C PHE A 543 12.39 31.04 -17.76
N VAL A 544 12.13 29.84 -17.28
CA VAL A 544 13.10 28.73 -17.26
C VAL A 544 12.39 27.45 -17.67
N SER A 545 13.01 26.71 -18.61
CA SER A 545 12.48 25.43 -19.07
C SER A 545 12.41 24.45 -17.91
N ALA A 546 11.31 23.68 -17.82
CA ALA A 546 11.15 22.65 -16.79
C ALA A 546 12.29 21.62 -16.83
N SER A 547 12.86 21.34 -18.01
CA SER A 547 14.02 20.44 -18.17
C SER A 547 15.30 20.91 -17.48
N ASN A 548 15.38 22.20 -17.13
CA ASN A 548 16.57 22.81 -16.54
C ASN A 548 16.44 23.01 -15.03
N ILE A 549 15.30 22.61 -14.45
CA ILE A 549 15.04 22.67 -13.02
C ILE A 549 15.35 21.29 -12.44
N ASN A 550 16.33 21.24 -11.54
CA ASN A 550 16.63 20.03 -10.77
C ASN A 550 15.81 20.02 -9.48
N ASP A 551 15.29 18.86 -9.09
CA ASP A 551 14.54 18.73 -7.85
C ASP A 551 15.46 18.78 -6.62
N GLU A 552 16.71 18.35 -6.78
CA GLU A 552 17.74 18.34 -5.73
C GLU A 552 18.70 19.53 -5.83
N TYR A 553 19.20 19.95 -4.67
CA TYR A 553 20.24 20.95 -4.59
C TYR A 553 21.59 20.35 -5.01
N LEU A 554 22.27 21.01 -5.93
CA LEU A 554 23.68 20.78 -6.26
C LEU A 554 24.45 22.07 -5.99
N GLU A 555 25.73 21.95 -5.64
CA GLU A 555 26.57 23.06 -5.16
C GLU A 555 26.58 24.28 -6.11
N ASP A 556 26.44 24.05 -7.42
CA ASP A 556 26.40 25.08 -8.47
C ASP A 556 24.99 25.57 -8.87
N LEU A 557 23.95 25.24 -8.10
CA LEU A 557 22.56 25.60 -8.42
C LEU A 557 21.94 26.55 -7.41
N TYR A 558 21.11 27.45 -7.93
CA TYR A 558 20.36 28.43 -7.16
C TYR A 558 18.90 27.96 -6.99
N PRO A 559 18.29 28.19 -5.81
CA PRO A 559 16.86 27.99 -5.61
C PRO A 559 16.02 28.67 -6.69
N CYS A 560 15.07 27.94 -7.26
CA CYS A 560 14.19 28.39 -8.33
C CYS A 560 12.75 28.53 -7.82
N TYR A 561 12.20 29.74 -7.76
CA TYR A 561 10.86 30.01 -7.24
C TYR A 561 9.87 30.27 -8.38
N GLY A 562 8.76 29.52 -8.40
CA GLY A 562 7.64 29.68 -9.33
C GLY A 562 6.33 30.07 -8.64
N GLY A 563 5.20 29.83 -9.32
CA GLY A 563 3.87 30.22 -8.84
C GLY A 563 3.37 29.50 -7.58
N ASN A 564 4.00 28.38 -7.20
CA ASN A 564 3.66 27.59 -6.02
C ASN A 564 4.78 27.62 -4.96
N GLY A 565 5.83 28.42 -5.16
CA GLY A 565 7.02 28.45 -4.28
C GLY A 565 8.28 27.88 -4.89
N LEU A 566 9.15 27.35 -4.02
CA LEU A 566 10.35 26.63 -4.44
C LEU A 566 9.95 25.49 -5.38
N ARG A 567 10.45 25.56 -6.61
CA ARG A 567 10.16 24.64 -7.71
C ARG A 567 11.30 23.65 -7.93
N GLY A 568 12.46 23.90 -7.35
CA GLY A 568 13.71 23.15 -7.54
C GLY A 568 14.89 24.10 -7.61
N TYR A 569 15.94 23.72 -8.33
CA TYR A 569 17.22 24.42 -8.39
C TYR A 569 17.72 24.55 -9.84
N VAL A 570 18.26 25.70 -10.21
CA VAL A 570 18.67 26.02 -11.58
C VAL A 570 20.04 26.70 -11.61
N LYS A 571 20.77 26.59 -12.72
CA LYS A 571 22.12 27.19 -12.86
C LYS A 571 22.13 28.72 -12.91
N THR A 572 21.00 29.34 -13.18
CA THR A 572 20.89 30.79 -13.35
C THR A 572 20.41 31.45 -12.07
N SER A 573 20.90 32.66 -11.80
CA SER A 573 20.36 33.53 -10.74
C SER A 573 19.77 34.79 -11.38
N THR A 574 18.69 35.30 -10.80
CA THR A 574 18.04 36.54 -11.26
C THR A 574 18.11 37.65 -10.23
N HIS A 575 18.27 37.29 -8.95
CA HIS A 575 18.22 38.20 -7.82
C HIS A 575 19.17 37.68 -6.75
N ASN A 576 19.76 38.62 -6.01
CA ASN A 576 20.52 38.34 -4.80
C ASN A 576 19.99 39.25 -3.68
N GLY A 577 19.64 38.67 -2.54
CA GLY A 577 19.16 39.37 -1.36
C GLY A 577 17.91 38.73 -0.77
N THR A 578 17.18 39.48 0.04
CA THR A 578 15.94 39.00 0.68
C THR A 578 14.73 39.70 0.08
N TYR A 579 13.80 38.95 -0.50
CA TYR A 579 12.63 39.50 -1.19
C TYR A 579 11.36 38.67 -0.94
N PRO A 580 10.21 39.31 -0.74
CA PRO A 580 8.92 38.64 -0.87
C PRO A 580 8.68 38.23 -2.32
N ILE A 581 8.17 37.03 -2.52
CA ILE A 581 7.75 36.47 -3.81
C ILE A 581 6.27 36.13 -3.74
N ILE A 582 5.49 36.60 -4.72
CA ILE A 582 4.07 36.30 -4.85
C ILE A 582 3.86 35.36 -6.03
N GLY A 583 3.23 34.20 -5.81
CA GLY A 583 2.85 33.32 -6.90
C GLY A 583 1.72 33.94 -7.73
N ARG A 584 1.91 34.11 -9.05
CA ARG A 584 0.91 34.79 -9.91
C ARG A 584 0.02 33.87 -10.74
N GLN A 585 0.26 32.56 -10.72
CA GLN A 585 -0.48 31.62 -11.57
C GLN A 585 -0.54 30.23 -10.95
N GLY A 586 -1.69 29.56 -11.12
CA GLY A 586 -1.92 28.18 -10.66
C GLY A 586 -2.83 28.08 -9.44
N ALA A 587 -2.95 26.87 -8.89
CA ALA A 587 -3.87 26.58 -7.78
C ALA A 587 -3.56 27.42 -6.51
N LEU A 588 -2.27 27.70 -6.25
CA LEU A 588 -1.82 28.49 -5.09
C LEU A 588 -1.61 29.98 -5.40
N CYS A 589 -2.16 30.48 -6.51
CA CYS A 589 -2.05 31.89 -6.92
C CYS A 589 -2.34 32.86 -5.75
N GLY A 590 -1.46 33.83 -5.51
CA GLY A 590 -1.54 34.77 -4.38
C GLY A 590 -0.85 34.29 -3.10
N ASN A 591 -0.23 33.10 -3.08
CA ASN A 591 0.67 32.71 -2.00
C ASN A 591 1.90 33.63 -1.96
N VAL A 592 2.47 33.81 -0.76
CA VAL A 592 3.63 34.68 -0.53
C VAL A 592 4.74 33.88 0.15
N MET A 593 5.95 33.98 -0.37
CA MET A 593 7.16 33.37 0.21
C MET A 593 8.27 34.39 0.39
N LEU A 594 9.25 34.05 1.20
CA LEU A 594 10.45 34.85 1.40
C LEU A 594 11.64 34.14 0.76
N ALA A 595 12.18 34.69 -0.33
CA ALA A 595 13.43 34.21 -0.91
C ALA A 595 14.60 34.95 -0.29
N LYS A 596 15.71 34.23 -0.05
CA LYS A 596 16.95 34.74 0.54
C LYS A 596 18.13 34.36 -0.34
N ASN A 597 19.21 35.12 -0.25
CA ASN A 597 20.46 34.93 -1.00
C ASN A 597 20.23 34.94 -2.52
N GLU A 598 21.02 34.20 -3.27
CA GLU A 598 20.90 34.11 -4.73
C GLU A 598 19.79 33.13 -5.13
N PHE A 599 18.90 33.57 -6.01
CA PHE A 599 17.79 32.75 -6.49
C PHE A 599 17.32 33.14 -7.89
N HIS A 600 16.64 32.18 -8.53
CA HIS A 600 15.93 32.38 -9.79
C HIS A 600 14.44 32.52 -9.55
N ALA A 601 13.84 33.67 -9.87
CA ALA A 601 12.39 33.79 -9.94
C ALA A 601 11.93 33.47 -11.35
N THR A 602 10.94 32.58 -11.51
CA THR A 602 10.37 32.29 -12.82
C THR A 602 9.31 33.33 -13.23
N GLU A 603 8.87 33.28 -14.48
CA GLU A 603 7.75 34.06 -15.02
C GLU A 603 6.42 33.92 -14.24
N HIS A 604 6.30 32.89 -13.41
CA HIS A 604 5.15 32.64 -12.54
C HIS A 604 5.33 33.15 -11.10
N ALA A 605 6.49 33.71 -10.78
CA ALA A 605 6.83 34.33 -9.50
C ALA A 605 6.99 35.85 -9.67
N VAL A 606 6.25 36.63 -8.88
CA VAL A 606 6.39 38.10 -8.83
C VAL A 606 7.31 38.45 -7.67
N VAL A 607 8.47 39.04 -7.97
CA VAL A 607 9.39 39.56 -6.96
C VAL A 607 8.92 40.95 -6.54
N VAL A 608 8.82 41.17 -5.23
CA VAL A 608 8.42 42.45 -4.63
C VAL A 608 9.65 43.20 -4.16
N THR A 609 10.00 44.29 -4.84
CA THR A 609 11.19 45.11 -4.51
C THR A 609 10.74 46.44 -3.93
N PRO A 610 11.14 46.83 -2.70
CA PRO A 610 10.79 48.15 -2.17
C PRO A 610 11.38 49.30 -3.01
N LYS A 611 10.60 50.37 -3.16
CA LYS A 611 11.02 51.66 -3.74
C LYS A 611 11.47 52.65 -2.67
N ILE A 612 11.12 52.39 -1.42
CA ILE A 612 11.40 53.22 -0.25
C ILE A 612 12.10 52.38 0.82
N GLU A 613 12.71 53.03 1.80
CA GLU A 613 13.24 52.36 2.98
C GLU A 613 12.09 51.78 3.82
N LEU A 614 12.06 50.47 3.97
CA LEU A 614 11.12 49.70 4.79
C LEU A 614 11.78 48.39 5.25
N ASP A 615 11.19 47.75 6.25
CA ASP A 615 11.62 46.43 6.70
C ASP A 615 11.03 45.33 5.81
N ILE A 616 11.90 44.55 5.17
CA ILE A 616 11.52 43.49 4.22
C ILE A 616 10.69 42.39 4.89
N ILE A 617 11.00 42.05 6.14
CA ILE A 617 10.29 41.00 6.88
C ILE A 617 8.89 41.50 7.23
N TRP A 618 8.76 42.77 7.67
CA TRP A 618 7.46 43.39 7.88
C TRP A 618 6.61 43.38 6.60
N LEU A 619 7.20 43.74 5.45
CA LEU A 619 6.51 43.73 4.16
C LEU A 619 6.05 42.31 3.80
N TYR A 620 6.91 41.32 3.94
CA TYR A 620 6.59 39.91 3.72
C TYR A 620 5.40 39.46 4.58
N GLN A 621 5.47 39.67 5.89
CA GLN A 621 4.42 39.27 6.83
C GLN A 621 3.09 39.97 6.53
N THR A 622 3.14 41.24 6.15
CA THR A 622 1.94 41.99 5.77
C THR A 622 1.29 41.39 4.51
N LEU A 623 2.10 41.06 3.49
CA LEU A 623 1.59 40.43 2.26
C LEU A 623 0.99 39.04 2.53
N VAL A 624 1.54 38.26 3.47
CA VAL A 624 0.99 36.96 3.87
C VAL A 624 -0.42 37.11 4.45
N ILE A 625 -0.61 38.01 5.43
CA ILE A 625 -1.93 38.17 6.09
C ILE A 625 -2.99 38.81 5.18
N MET A 626 -2.57 39.50 4.12
CA MET A 626 -3.49 40.08 3.14
C MET A 626 -4.20 39.03 2.28
N ASN A 627 -3.83 37.73 2.36
CA ASN A 627 -4.48 36.64 1.64
C ASN A 627 -4.70 36.99 0.15
N LEU A 628 -3.62 37.27 -0.60
CA LEU A 628 -3.69 37.88 -1.93
C LEU A 628 -4.47 37.05 -2.97
N ASN A 629 -4.71 35.76 -2.69
CA ASN A 629 -5.58 34.89 -3.49
C ASN A 629 -6.99 35.50 -3.69
N GLN A 630 -7.47 36.33 -2.76
CA GLN A 630 -8.76 37.02 -2.89
C GLN A 630 -8.85 37.99 -4.08
N TYR A 631 -7.71 38.39 -4.65
CA TYR A 631 -7.62 39.31 -5.80
C TYR A 631 -7.36 38.58 -7.14
N LYS A 632 -7.39 37.25 -7.14
CA LYS A 632 -7.14 36.44 -8.34
C LYS A 632 -8.29 36.57 -9.35
N THR A 633 -7.95 36.38 -10.61
CA THR A 633 -8.88 36.38 -11.76
C THR A 633 -8.82 35.04 -12.49
N GLY A 634 -9.88 34.67 -13.20
CA GLY A 634 -9.98 33.40 -13.93
C GLY A 634 -10.44 32.22 -13.06
N VAL A 635 -11.33 31.39 -13.63
CA VAL A 635 -11.94 30.24 -12.93
C VAL A 635 -11.12 28.96 -13.14
N ALA A 636 -10.79 28.60 -14.37
CA ALA A 636 -10.09 27.35 -14.70
C ALA A 636 -8.57 27.41 -14.40
N GLN A 637 -7.93 28.57 -14.60
CA GLN A 637 -6.53 28.80 -14.25
C GLN A 637 -6.41 30.15 -13.54
N PRO A 638 -6.40 30.18 -12.20
CA PRO A 638 -6.35 31.42 -11.46
C PRO A 638 -5.04 32.17 -11.71
N GLY A 639 -5.16 33.49 -11.91
CA GLY A 639 -4.03 34.38 -12.18
C GLY A 639 -4.14 35.71 -11.43
N LEU A 640 -3.00 36.23 -10.97
CA LEU A 640 -2.90 37.50 -10.25
C LEU A 640 -1.95 38.43 -10.99
N SER A 641 -2.50 39.47 -11.61
CA SER A 641 -1.71 40.41 -12.42
C SER A 641 -0.96 41.41 -11.53
N VAL A 642 0.22 41.86 -11.98
CA VAL A 642 0.95 42.97 -11.32
C VAL A 642 0.09 44.24 -11.28
N LYS A 643 -0.76 44.47 -12.29
CA LYS A 643 -1.71 45.58 -12.33
C LYS A 643 -2.71 45.51 -11.17
N ASN A 644 -3.23 44.33 -10.86
CA ASN A 644 -4.15 44.13 -9.73
C ASN A 644 -3.42 44.32 -8.41
N LEU A 645 -2.19 43.83 -8.28
CA LEU A 645 -1.37 44.01 -7.07
C LEU A 645 -1.05 45.49 -6.81
N ASN A 646 -0.72 46.26 -7.85
CA ASN A 646 -0.30 47.65 -7.72
C ASN A 646 -1.34 48.56 -7.08
N VAL A 647 -2.63 48.23 -7.18
CA VAL A 647 -3.73 49.07 -6.68
C VAL A 647 -4.21 48.66 -5.29
N ILE A 648 -3.65 47.61 -4.68
CA ILE A 648 -4.04 47.17 -3.34
C ILE A 648 -3.48 48.14 -2.31
N ASP A 649 -4.34 48.57 -1.39
CA ASP A 649 -3.99 49.44 -0.29
C ASP A 649 -3.34 48.68 0.88
N ILE A 650 -2.28 49.27 1.45
CA ILE A 650 -1.57 48.79 2.63
C ILE A 650 -1.40 49.93 3.63
N LYS A 651 -1.53 49.61 4.92
CA LYS A 651 -1.21 50.52 6.02
C LYS A 651 0.30 50.53 6.22
N LEU A 652 0.96 51.65 5.97
CA LEU A 652 2.41 51.80 6.13
C LEU A 652 2.75 52.50 7.45
N PRO A 653 3.21 51.77 8.49
CA PRO A 653 3.78 52.39 9.69
C PRO A 653 5.17 52.95 9.43
N PRO A 654 5.70 53.84 10.29
CA PRO A 654 7.09 54.28 10.24
C PRO A 654 8.07 53.11 10.37
N LEU A 655 9.25 53.21 9.73
CA LEU A 655 10.28 52.16 9.73
C LEU A 655 10.66 51.66 11.13
N LYS A 656 10.77 52.56 12.12
CA LYS A 656 11.04 52.19 13.51
C LYS A 656 9.97 51.23 14.05
N THR A 657 8.70 51.53 13.82
CA THR A 657 7.58 50.70 14.23
C THR A 657 7.54 49.38 13.45
N GLN A 658 7.90 49.37 12.17
CA GLN A 658 8.04 48.14 11.39
C GLN A 658 9.05 47.17 12.06
N LYS A 659 10.24 47.67 12.42
CA LYS A 659 11.28 46.89 13.11
C LYS A 659 10.80 46.37 14.47
N GLU A 660 10.11 47.20 15.26
CA GLU A 660 9.52 46.78 16.55
C GLU A 660 8.47 45.68 16.39
N ILE A 661 7.64 45.74 15.32
CA ILE A 661 6.66 44.70 14.99
C ILE A 661 7.40 43.40 14.62
N VAL A 662 8.42 43.47 13.77
CA VAL A 662 9.19 42.30 13.32
C VAL A 662 9.84 41.60 14.51
N THR A 663 10.48 42.32 15.43
CA THR A 663 11.07 41.70 16.63
C THR A 663 10.04 40.97 17.50
N LYS A 664 8.78 41.43 17.54
CA LYS A 664 7.70 40.72 18.24
C LYS A 664 7.25 39.48 17.48
N ILE A 665 7.08 39.59 16.16
CA ILE A 665 6.70 38.47 15.29
C ILE A 665 7.75 37.36 15.34
N GLU A 666 9.04 37.68 15.26
CA GLU A 666 10.13 36.68 15.34
C GLU A 666 10.08 35.87 16.64
N LYS A 667 9.71 36.48 17.76
CA LYS A 667 9.51 35.75 19.04
C LYS A 667 8.32 34.80 18.99
N LEU A 668 7.23 35.23 18.36
CA LEU A 668 6.02 34.42 18.18
C LEU A 668 6.27 33.27 17.20
N GLU A 669 6.97 33.51 16.09
CA GLU A 669 7.37 32.48 15.12
C GLU A 669 8.29 31.43 15.75
N ASN A 670 9.24 31.84 16.59
CA ASN A 670 10.07 30.91 17.37
C ASN A 670 9.22 30.06 18.34
N THR A 671 8.19 30.65 18.93
CA THR A 671 7.25 29.93 19.81
C THR A 671 6.43 28.93 19.02
N ILE A 672 5.92 29.31 17.84
CA ILE A 672 5.22 28.42 16.91
C ILE A 672 6.13 27.26 16.48
N ALA A 673 7.38 27.52 16.12
CA ALA A 673 8.33 26.49 15.70
C ALA A 673 8.60 25.46 16.82
N LYS A 674 8.76 25.91 18.06
CA LYS A 674 8.92 25.03 19.23
C LYS A 674 7.67 24.17 19.48
N SER A 675 6.48 24.78 19.40
CA SER A 675 5.22 24.05 19.56
C SER A 675 4.98 23.05 18.43
N GLN A 676 5.32 23.39 17.19
CA GLN A 676 5.20 22.48 16.05
C GLN A 676 6.11 21.25 16.23
N LYS A 677 7.33 21.45 16.72
CA LYS A 677 8.24 20.34 17.03
C LYS A 677 7.66 19.35 18.05
N ILE A 678 6.92 19.83 19.06
CA ILE A 678 6.23 18.95 20.02
C ILE A 678 5.22 18.05 19.31
N ILE A 679 4.45 18.61 18.37
CA ILE A 679 3.44 17.89 17.58
C ILE A 679 4.10 16.85 16.68
N ASP A 680 5.18 17.22 15.99
CA ASP A 680 5.87 16.35 15.04
C ASP A 680 6.51 15.13 15.74
N GLU A 681 7.04 15.30 16.97
CA GLU A 681 7.65 14.23 17.77
C GLU A 681 6.63 13.33 18.51
N ALA A 682 5.35 13.72 18.57
CA ALA A 682 4.36 13.05 19.41
C ALA A 682 4.13 11.58 19.03
N SER A 683 4.14 11.28 17.72
CA SER A 683 3.95 9.91 17.22
C SER A 683 5.07 8.97 17.67
N GLU A 684 6.33 9.42 17.54
CA GLU A 684 7.51 8.65 17.94
C GLU A 684 7.57 8.44 19.46
N LYS A 685 7.22 9.46 20.25
CA LYS A 685 7.15 9.35 21.72
C LYS A 685 6.12 8.30 22.15
N LYS A 686 4.94 8.30 21.54
CA LYS A 686 3.91 7.28 21.80
C LYS A 686 4.38 5.89 21.38
N GLN A 687 5.02 5.75 20.22
CA GLN A 687 5.62 4.48 19.80
C GLN A 687 6.64 3.95 20.81
N ALA A 688 7.50 4.81 21.36
CA ALA A 688 8.47 4.42 22.38
C ALA A 688 7.78 3.92 23.67
N ILE A 689 6.69 4.58 24.11
CA ILE A 689 5.87 4.11 25.23
C ILE A 689 5.31 2.72 24.96
N LEU A 690 4.72 2.48 23.78
CA LEU A 690 4.18 1.17 23.45
C LEU A 690 5.26 0.08 23.43
N ARG A 691 6.43 0.35 22.81
CA ARG A 691 7.56 -0.61 22.78
C ARG A 691 8.12 -0.93 24.17
N LYS A 692 8.08 0.02 25.10
CA LYS A 692 8.48 -0.20 26.50
C LYS A 692 7.56 -1.20 27.20
N TYR A 693 6.25 -1.12 26.91
CA TYR A 693 5.24 -1.89 27.64
C TYR A 693 4.86 -3.22 26.99
N LEU A 694 4.69 -3.27 25.67
CA LEU A 694 4.29 -4.44 24.89
C LEU A 694 5.47 -5.39 24.64
#